data_AF-A0A8H7T587-F1
#
_entry.id   AF-A0A8H7T587-F1
#
_cell.length_a   1.000
_cell.length_b   1.000
_cell.length_c   1.000
_cell.angle_alpha   90.00
_cell.angle_beta   90.00
_cell.angle_gamma   90.00
#
_symmetry.space_group_name_H-M   'P 1'
#
loop_
_entity.id
_entity.type
_entity.pdbx_description
1 polymer ?
#
loop_
_entity_poly.entity_id
_entity_poly.type
_entity_poly.pdbx_seq_one_letter_code
_entity_poly.pdbx_strand_id
1 'polypeptide(L)'
;MKNIRRVYAPPPASKAEHPSSNVFITKCGQYKKVPTPKAWNGKPILVAVKDNISTENSPTTCASTILQTHTSPFPAEVITRLKNGNHRATIVGKTNMDEFGMGSHSMNSFLGPVQNSGPFHRHSVGGSSGGSAVAVATDKCVAALGTDTGGSIRLPAAYTGIVGFKPSYGMVSRWGVIPYANSLDTVGLLASNVKLTRVAFDKINGFDPKDPTSITEASRARMEAQREEDLLQEFQRKVRAGEADTSKIKTVFKNKKIGVPLEYNIAELDQGVREAWQKALQYFQEHGATIVPVSLPNTKHALSAYYVLAPAEAASNLSKYDGVRYGSRLDASDGAGDVLYSNTRGSGFGDEVKRRILLGSYTLSSEAIDNYFIKAQKVRRLVQRDFDRVFAISNPLRPAEQFDLSTMDESIELDDKLGPPQVDFIVCPTAPTPPPTQKAVSEQSPVDTYMNDVFTVPASLAGLPAISIPFPIAVEHRISGRPDFAGIQIIGQYSDDSRVLGAARELEKLVQVATSAAPTEEPLVKVFDWGIKKHEVQPKPRKLASVALPKTWIAKLKMDTWKARQRQKRAEDAMLPEAVEAEKKRIDEKFEDALKTWDAIKPQTTGTKKSSVGTQDMKTDLDKSQDLEFHEAFTAWQTSISSKKPTTFEEAQEDLDTFFESWDLKEKKKQNEEQEQEPATRNDKEISRGYYD
;
A
#
# COMPACT_ATOMS: atom_id res chain seq x y z
N MET A 1 -7.30 -35.89 0.06
CA MET A 1 -6.39 -36.29 1.16
C MET A 1 -4.87 -36.10 0.92
N LYS A 2 -4.35 -35.62 -0.22
CA LYS A 2 -2.89 -35.37 -0.41
C LYS A 2 -2.44 -33.89 -0.54
N ASN A 3 -3.35 -32.91 -0.59
CA ASN A 3 -3.01 -31.56 -1.10
C ASN A 3 -3.05 -30.40 -0.08
N ILE A 4 -3.20 -30.66 1.22
CA ILE A 4 -3.42 -29.57 2.20
C ILE A 4 -2.18 -29.30 3.10
N ARG A 5 -1.23 -30.24 3.19
CA ARG A 5 0.07 -30.06 3.87
C ARG A 5 0.97 -28.96 3.28
N ARG A 6 0.57 -28.28 2.19
CA ARG A 6 1.40 -27.39 1.37
C ARG A 6 1.53 -25.94 1.86
N VAL A 7 0.69 -25.47 2.78
CA VAL A 7 0.68 -24.04 3.16
C VAL A 7 1.92 -23.63 3.95
N TYR A 8 2.55 -24.59 4.66
CA TYR A 8 3.83 -24.41 5.36
C TYR A 8 4.87 -25.47 4.98
N ALA A 9 4.56 -26.34 4.01
CA ALA A 9 5.58 -27.21 3.45
C ALA A 9 6.20 -26.45 2.27
N PRO A 10 7.52 -26.29 2.23
CA PRO A 10 8.19 -25.76 1.05
C PRO A 10 7.72 -26.55 -0.18
N PRO A 11 7.60 -25.92 -1.37
CA PRO A 11 7.27 -26.63 -2.59
C PRO A 11 8.16 -27.88 -2.65
N PRO A 12 7.60 -29.07 -2.99
CA PRO A 12 8.38 -30.31 -2.96
C PRO A 12 9.66 -30.07 -3.73
N ALA A 13 10.80 -30.19 -3.05
CA ALA A 13 12.11 -29.98 -3.65
C ALA A 13 12.15 -30.81 -4.94
N SER A 14 12.12 -30.15 -6.09
CA SER A 14 12.48 -30.83 -7.32
C SER A 14 13.90 -31.30 -7.10
N LYS A 15 14.13 -32.60 -7.23
CA LYS A 15 15.48 -33.19 -7.16
C LYS A 15 16.43 -32.62 -8.24
N ALA A 16 15.92 -31.79 -9.14
CA ALA A 16 16.71 -30.94 -10.02
C ALA A 16 16.59 -29.48 -9.54
N GLU A 17 17.70 -28.90 -9.06
CA GLU A 17 17.88 -27.45 -9.10
C GLU A 17 17.75 -27.02 -10.56
N HIS A 18 16.97 -25.97 -10.85
CA HIS A 18 17.23 -25.22 -12.07
C HIS A 18 18.59 -24.52 -11.84
N PRO A 19 19.60 -24.70 -12.70
CA PRO A 19 20.96 -24.20 -12.47
C PRO A 19 21.09 -22.67 -12.29
N SER A 20 20.00 -21.92 -12.49
CA SER A 20 19.96 -20.49 -12.78
C SER A 20 19.02 -19.66 -11.89
N SER A 21 18.67 -20.11 -10.67
CA SER A 21 17.57 -19.46 -9.92
C SER A 21 17.81 -17.99 -9.50
N ASN A 22 18.98 -17.41 -9.80
CA ASN A 22 19.36 -16.01 -9.54
C ASN A 22 19.02 -15.51 -8.12
N VAL A 23 19.02 -16.41 -7.12
CA VAL A 23 18.62 -16.13 -5.73
C VAL A 23 19.71 -15.37 -4.98
N PHE A 24 20.97 -15.71 -5.22
CA PHE A 24 22.12 -15.13 -4.53
C PHE A 24 22.99 -14.38 -5.52
N ILE A 25 23.38 -13.15 -5.16
CA ILE A 25 24.45 -12.41 -5.83
C ILE A 25 25.80 -12.99 -5.43
N THR A 26 26.01 -13.19 -4.13
CA THR A 26 27.24 -13.79 -3.59
C THR A 26 26.89 -14.93 -2.65
N LYS A 27 27.38 -16.14 -2.91
CA LYS A 27 27.27 -17.26 -1.97
C LYS A 27 28.45 -17.23 -0.99
N CYS A 28 28.17 -17.25 0.31
CA CYS A 28 29.19 -17.24 1.36
C CYS A 28 29.48 -18.68 1.82
N GLY A 29 30.07 -19.53 0.97
CA GLY A 29 30.48 -20.92 1.27
C GLY A 29 29.56 -22.03 0.74
N GLN A 30 30.03 -23.30 0.80
CA GLN A 30 29.26 -24.50 0.40
C GLN A 30 28.52 -25.10 1.62
N TYR A 31 27.18 -25.02 1.65
CA TYR A 31 26.37 -25.64 2.71
C TYR A 31 25.65 -26.88 2.18
N LYS A 32 26.19 -28.08 2.48
CA LYS A 32 25.73 -29.37 1.92
C LYS A 32 24.37 -29.86 2.45
N LYS A 33 23.75 -29.18 3.44
CA LYS A 33 22.37 -29.41 3.91
C LYS A 33 21.99 -28.36 4.95
N VAL A 34 20.87 -27.68 4.75
CA VAL A 34 20.26 -26.84 5.80
C VAL A 34 19.62 -27.77 6.84
N PRO A 35 19.98 -27.69 8.14
CA PRO A 35 19.31 -28.47 9.17
C PRO A 35 17.82 -28.15 9.17
N THR A 36 16.99 -29.19 9.13
CA THR A 36 15.52 -29.03 9.14
C THR A 36 15.08 -28.32 10.44
N PRO A 37 14.08 -27.42 10.42
CA PRO A 37 13.79 -26.49 11.53
C PRO A 37 13.28 -27.11 12.84
N LYS A 38 13.21 -28.44 12.96
CA LYS A 38 12.42 -29.11 14.01
C LYS A 38 12.92 -28.91 15.43
N ALA A 39 14.17 -28.50 15.65
CA ALA A 39 14.58 -28.02 16.95
C ALA A 39 15.88 -27.22 16.82
N TRP A 40 15.91 -26.06 17.45
CA TRP A 40 17.11 -25.27 17.66
C TRP A 40 17.99 -25.99 18.71
N ASN A 41 18.57 -27.13 18.32
CA ASN A 41 19.39 -27.99 19.18
C ASN A 41 20.85 -27.52 19.19
N GLY A 42 21.10 -26.23 19.43
CA GLY A 42 22.46 -25.67 19.49
C GLY A 42 23.22 -25.61 18.16
N LYS A 43 22.56 -25.79 17.01
CA LYS A 43 23.18 -25.64 15.68
C LYS A 43 23.10 -24.18 15.18
N PRO A 44 24.08 -23.69 14.40
CA PRO A 44 24.06 -22.33 13.86
C PRO A 44 22.84 -22.08 12.97
N ILE A 45 22.19 -20.92 13.14
CA ILE A 45 21.09 -20.47 12.28
C ILE A 45 21.67 -20.02 10.95
N LEU A 46 21.20 -20.60 9.85
CA LEU A 46 21.53 -20.14 8.51
C LEU A 46 20.64 -18.95 8.14
N VAL A 47 21.27 -17.79 7.89
CA VAL A 47 20.59 -16.55 7.54
C VAL A 47 21.06 -16.04 6.18
N ALA A 48 20.13 -15.69 5.29
CA ALA A 48 20.45 -14.96 4.07
C ALA A 48 20.31 -13.45 4.27
N VAL A 49 21.05 -12.64 3.52
CA VAL A 49 21.10 -11.18 3.73
C VAL A 49 20.86 -10.47 2.40
N LYS A 50 19.84 -9.62 2.31
CA LYS A 50 19.60 -8.77 1.14
C LYS A 50 20.84 -7.94 0.80
N ASP A 51 21.17 -7.83 -0.48
CA ASP A 51 22.45 -7.27 -0.91
C ASP A 51 22.57 -5.73 -0.85
N ASN A 52 21.57 -5.05 -0.29
CA ASN A 52 21.68 -3.65 0.15
C ASN A 52 22.03 -3.52 1.64
N ILE A 53 22.33 -4.62 2.33
CA ILE A 53 22.78 -4.64 3.72
C ILE A 53 24.27 -4.99 3.73
N SER A 54 25.08 -4.10 4.31
CA SER A 54 26.53 -4.18 4.27
C SER A 54 27.08 -5.35 5.09
N THR A 55 28.08 -6.02 4.53
CA THR A 55 28.82 -7.14 5.15
C THR A 55 30.32 -6.93 4.96
N GLU A 56 31.15 -7.26 5.97
CA GLU A 56 32.61 -7.04 5.93
C GLU A 56 33.35 -7.86 4.86
N ASN A 57 32.92 -9.11 4.62
CA ASN A 57 33.70 -10.10 3.85
C ASN A 57 33.04 -10.50 2.52
N SER A 58 32.00 -9.77 2.10
CA SER A 58 31.29 -10.03 0.86
C SER A 58 30.90 -8.69 0.22
N PRO A 59 30.95 -8.58 -1.12
CA PRO A 59 30.46 -7.40 -1.81
C PRO A 59 29.01 -7.06 -1.42
N THR A 60 28.69 -5.77 -1.49
CA THR A 60 27.34 -5.24 -1.24
C THR A 60 27.00 -4.36 -2.43
N THR A 61 26.33 -4.93 -3.43
CA THR A 61 26.22 -4.34 -4.76
C THR A 61 24.86 -3.70 -5.00
N CYS A 62 23.89 -3.87 -4.10
CA CYS A 62 22.50 -3.44 -4.29
C CYS A 62 21.88 -3.94 -5.61
N ALA A 63 22.31 -5.10 -6.13
CA ALA A 63 21.95 -5.57 -7.47
C ALA A 63 22.21 -4.57 -8.62
N SER A 64 23.11 -3.60 -8.41
CA SER A 64 23.48 -2.54 -9.36
C SER A 64 24.91 -2.67 -9.87
N THR A 65 25.12 -2.35 -11.14
CA THR A 65 26.45 -2.24 -11.76
C THR A 65 27.30 -1.14 -11.13
N ILE A 66 26.70 -0.06 -10.61
CA ILE A 66 27.45 1.05 -9.99
C ILE A 66 28.17 0.65 -8.69
N LEU A 67 27.71 -0.41 -8.02
CA LEU A 67 28.31 -0.94 -6.79
C LEU A 67 28.83 -2.37 -6.97
N GLN A 68 28.98 -2.87 -8.19
CA GLN A 68 29.33 -4.26 -8.46
C GLN A 68 30.63 -4.70 -7.76
N THR A 69 31.59 -3.79 -7.61
CA THR A 69 32.88 -4.02 -6.95
C THR A 69 32.93 -3.52 -5.50
N HIS A 70 31.83 -2.96 -4.99
CA HIS A 70 31.83 -2.34 -3.67
C HIS A 70 31.89 -3.37 -2.55
N THR A 71 32.92 -3.25 -1.70
CA THR A 71 33.03 -3.98 -0.44
C THR A 71 33.01 -2.96 0.69
N SER A 72 32.07 -3.13 1.62
CA SER A 72 31.93 -2.21 2.75
C SER A 72 33.06 -2.42 3.76
N PRO A 73 33.70 -1.36 4.29
CA PRO A 73 34.73 -1.48 5.31
C PRO A 73 34.17 -1.82 6.71
N PHE A 74 32.84 -1.84 6.86
CA PHE A 74 32.17 -2.19 8.11
C PHE A 74 30.89 -3.01 7.86
N PRO A 75 30.45 -3.84 8.81
CA PRO A 75 29.19 -4.54 8.71
C PRO A 75 28.04 -3.61 9.11
N ALA A 76 26.84 -3.91 8.60
CA ALA A 76 25.62 -3.33 9.16
C ALA A 76 25.41 -3.79 10.61
N GLU A 77 24.79 -2.95 11.44
CA GLU A 77 24.59 -3.25 12.87
C GLU A 77 23.76 -4.53 13.07
N VAL A 78 22.75 -4.74 12.24
CA VAL A 78 21.93 -5.97 12.25
C VAL A 78 22.76 -7.24 11.99
N ILE A 79 23.84 -7.13 11.20
CA ILE A 79 24.77 -8.24 10.96
C ILE A 79 25.62 -8.51 12.20
N THR A 80 26.15 -7.45 12.83
CA THR A 80 26.89 -7.54 14.09
C THR A 80 26.05 -8.24 15.16
N ARG A 81 24.79 -7.84 15.33
CA ARG A 81 23.87 -8.44 16.31
C ARG A 81 23.55 -9.91 16.03
N LEU A 82 23.33 -10.27 14.76
CA LEU A 82 23.07 -11.67 14.38
C LEU A 82 24.27 -12.59 14.62
N LYS A 83 25.50 -12.09 14.40
CA LYS A 83 26.74 -12.85 14.64
C LYS A 83 27.09 -12.98 16.13
N ASN A 84 26.63 -12.06 16.98
CA ASN A 84 26.93 -12.01 18.41
C ASN A 84 25.94 -12.84 19.27
N GLY A 85 26.36 -13.12 20.52
CA GLY A 85 25.58 -13.85 21.52
C GLY A 85 25.67 -15.38 21.45
N ASN A 86 24.86 -16.06 22.27
CA ASN A 86 24.90 -17.53 22.47
C ASN A 86 24.43 -18.34 21.25
N HIS A 87 23.65 -17.72 20.35
CA HIS A 87 23.12 -18.38 19.17
C HIS A 87 23.57 -17.67 17.90
N ARG A 88 24.79 -17.94 17.45
CA ARG A 88 25.41 -17.25 16.32
C ARG A 88 24.73 -17.62 15.00
N ALA A 89 24.36 -16.62 14.21
CA ALA A 89 23.92 -16.82 12.84
C ALA A 89 25.13 -16.99 11.91
N THR A 90 24.99 -17.87 10.92
CA THR A 90 25.92 -18.01 9.80
C THR A 90 25.26 -17.45 8.56
N ILE A 91 25.93 -16.49 7.91
CA ILE A 91 25.41 -15.87 6.69
C ILE A 91 25.66 -16.80 5.52
N VAL A 92 24.61 -17.25 4.85
CA VAL A 92 24.73 -18.17 3.70
C VAL A 92 25.07 -17.48 2.39
N GLY A 93 24.74 -16.19 2.28
CA GLY A 93 24.95 -15.42 1.06
C GLY A 93 24.21 -14.09 1.06
N LYS A 94 24.59 -13.27 0.10
CA LYS A 94 23.93 -12.02 -0.27
C LYS A 94 22.87 -12.29 -1.32
N THR A 95 21.62 -11.99 -1.03
CA THR A 95 20.49 -12.32 -1.89
C THR A 95 20.23 -11.24 -2.92
N ASN A 96 19.82 -11.70 -4.11
CA ASN A 96 19.43 -10.83 -5.22
C ASN A 96 18.14 -10.07 -4.89
N MET A 97 17.94 -8.95 -5.56
CA MET A 97 16.92 -7.95 -5.24
C MET A 97 16.64 -7.07 -6.46
N ASP A 98 15.58 -6.26 -6.44
CA ASP A 98 15.52 -5.12 -7.36
C ASP A 98 16.64 -4.11 -7.03
N GLU A 99 17.21 -3.51 -8.05
CA GLU A 99 18.32 -2.56 -8.00
C GLU A 99 18.03 -1.42 -7.03
N PHE A 100 18.92 -1.20 -6.05
CA PHE A 100 18.73 -0.24 -4.95
C PHE A 100 17.43 -0.37 -4.15
N GLY A 101 16.73 -1.49 -4.28
CA GLY A 101 15.45 -1.74 -3.63
C GLY A 101 14.24 -1.18 -4.41
N MET A 102 14.44 -0.71 -5.65
CA MET A 102 13.43 -0.03 -6.46
C MET A 102 12.74 -1.02 -7.42
N GLY A 103 11.60 -1.54 -6.97
CA GLY A 103 10.75 -2.44 -7.73
C GLY A 103 9.92 -3.35 -6.82
N SER A 104 8.87 -3.92 -7.39
CA SER A 104 7.87 -4.71 -6.65
C SER A 104 7.86 -6.19 -7.07
N HIS A 105 8.83 -6.62 -7.91
CA HIS A 105 8.87 -7.98 -8.49
C HIS A 105 10.24 -8.69 -8.50
N SER A 106 11.33 -8.02 -8.12
CA SER A 106 12.71 -8.51 -8.23
C SER A 106 13.12 -8.87 -9.67
N MET A 107 12.73 -8.00 -10.61
CA MET A 107 13.01 -8.13 -12.04
C MET A 107 14.18 -7.24 -12.47
N ASN A 108 14.47 -6.17 -11.72
CA ASN A 108 15.50 -5.19 -12.05
C ASN A 108 16.81 -5.54 -11.34
N SER A 109 17.68 -6.36 -11.94
CA SER A 109 18.98 -6.70 -11.36
C SER A 109 20.00 -6.94 -12.46
N PHE A 110 21.27 -6.57 -12.25
CA PHE A 110 22.31 -6.88 -13.25
C PHE A 110 22.53 -8.40 -13.45
N LEU A 111 22.11 -9.25 -12.50
CA LEU A 111 22.12 -10.70 -12.67
C LEU A 111 20.90 -11.23 -13.43
N GLY A 112 19.94 -10.36 -13.74
CA GLY A 112 18.63 -10.71 -14.23
C GLY A 112 17.63 -11.05 -13.11
N PRO A 113 16.37 -11.34 -13.49
CA PRO A 113 15.27 -11.50 -12.55
C PRO A 113 15.50 -12.68 -11.61
N VAL A 114 15.02 -12.54 -10.37
CA VAL A 114 15.00 -13.64 -9.40
C VAL A 114 13.96 -14.66 -9.86
N GLN A 115 14.37 -15.92 -10.01
CA GLN A 115 13.45 -16.98 -10.41
C GLN A 115 12.77 -17.60 -9.18
N ASN A 116 11.46 -17.77 -9.27
CA ASN A 116 10.71 -18.53 -8.28
C ASN A 116 11.07 -20.03 -8.39
N SER A 117 10.60 -20.84 -7.44
CA SER A 117 10.94 -22.26 -7.35
C SER A 117 9.78 -23.19 -7.70
N GLY A 118 10.11 -24.45 -8.01
CA GLY A 118 9.12 -25.51 -8.24
C GLY A 118 8.16 -25.23 -9.40
N PRO A 119 6.86 -25.57 -9.27
CA PRO A 119 5.90 -25.38 -10.36
C PRO A 119 5.65 -23.91 -10.68
N PHE A 120 6.06 -22.98 -9.81
CA PHE A 120 5.82 -21.55 -9.96
C PHE A 120 7.01 -20.79 -10.53
N HIS A 121 8.05 -21.46 -11.06
CA HIS A 121 9.28 -20.83 -11.57
C HIS A 121 9.09 -19.65 -12.54
N ARG A 122 7.96 -19.59 -13.25
CA ARG A 122 7.59 -18.49 -14.17
C ARG A 122 6.85 -17.33 -13.51
N HIS A 123 6.55 -17.41 -12.23
CA HIS A 123 5.81 -16.39 -11.48
C HIS A 123 6.77 -15.42 -10.81
N SER A 124 6.30 -14.19 -10.65
CA SER A 124 6.94 -13.16 -9.84
C SER A 124 7.19 -13.71 -8.42
N VAL A 125 8.32 -13.31 -7.85
CA VAL A 125 8.67 -13.58 -6.44
C VAL A 125 8.34 -12.40 -5.53
N GLY A 126 7.79 -11.32 -6.09
CA GLY A 126 7.62 -10.03 -5.42
C GLY A 126 8.96 -9.30 -5.28
N GLY A 127 8.92 -8.06 -4.86
CA GLY A 127 10.13 -7.25 -4.75
C GLY A 127 10.00 -6.15 -3.70
N SER A 128 11.12 -5.56 -3.28
CA SER A 128 12.47 -5.79 -3.83
C SER A 128 13.28 -6.88 -3.12
N SER A 129 12.78 -7.53 -2.05
CA SER A 129 13.53 -8.58 -1.33
C SER A 129 13.28 -10.01 -1.85
N GLY A 130 13.07 -10.19 -3.16
CA GLY A 130 12.69 -11.48 -3.73
C GLY A 130 13.71 -12.60 -3.54
N GLY A 131 15.02 -12.32 -3.65
CA GLY A 131 16.05 -13.33 -3.38
C GLY A 131 16.04 -13.80 -1.92
N SER A 132 15.80 -12.88 -0.97
CA SER A 132 15.62 -13.24 0.45
C SER A 132 14.41 -14.14 0.65
N ALA A 133 13.31 -13.85 -0.04
CA ALA A 133 12.09 -14.64 0.03
C ALA A 133 12.27 -16.04 -0.53
N VAL A 134 12.82 -16.16 -1.75
CA VAL A 134 13.07 -17.47 -2.38
C VAL A 134 14.10 -18.28 -1.60
N ALA A 135 15.13 -17.65 -1.02
CA ALA A 135 16.11 -18.35 -0.18
C ALA A 135 15.47 -19.05 1.02
N VAL A 136 14.47 -18.42 1.65
CA VAL A 136 13.70 -19.03 2.74
C VAL A 136 12.71 -20.07 2.20
N ALA A 137 11.95 -19.74 1.15
CA ALA A 137 10.93 -20.63 0.57
C ALA A 137 11.51 -21.93 -0.01
N THR A 138 12.80 -21.95 -0.32
CA THR A 138 13.53 -23.12 -0.85
C THR A 138 14.47 -23.77 0.16
N ASP A 139 14.27 -23.51 1.45
CA ASP A 139 15.08 -24.06 2.56
C ASP A 139 16.59 -23.83 2.42
N LYS A 140 17.03 -22.76 1.74
CA LYS A 140 18.46 -22.39 1.67
C LYS A 140 18.90 -21.64 2.93
N CYS A 141 17.95 -21.11 3.69
CA CYS A 141 18.12 -20.52 5.00
C CYS A 141 16.80 -20.63 5.78
N VAL A 142 16.85 -20.46 7.11
CA VAL A 142 15.63 -20.51 7.95
C VAL A 142 15.03 -19.12 8.20
N ALA A 143 15.84 -18.09 8.02
CA ALA A 143 15.45 -16.69 8.04
C ALA A 143 16.33 -15.90 7.07
N ALA A 144 15.84 -14.76 6.61
CA ALA A 144 16.58 -13.83 5.79
C ALA A 144 16.30 -12.39 6.24
N LEU A 145 17.29 -11.53 6.13
CA LEU A 145 17.11 -10.09 6.22
C LEU A 145 16.62 -9.54 4.88
N GLY A 146 15.71 -8.59 4.95
CA GLY A 146 15.27 -7.76 3.84
C GLY A 146 15.13 -6.30 4.25
N THR A 147 14.78 -5.46 3.30
CA THR A 147 14.38 -4.07 3.57
C THR A 147 12.99 -3.83 2.97
N ASP A 148 12.13 -3.15 3.72
CA ASP A 148 10.76 -2.81 3.33
C ASP A 148 10.63 -1.28 3.37
N THR A 149 10.45 -0.68 2.19
CA THR A 149 10.22 0.76 2.04
C THR A 149 8.75 1.05 1.73
N GLY A 150 8.11 0.22 0.91
CA GLY A 150 6.69 0.32 0.56
C GLY A 150 5.94 -1.03 0.56
N GLY A 151 6.58 -2.11 0.98
CA GLY A 151 6.07 -3.48 0.84
C GLY A 151 7.15 -4.52 0.59
N SER A 152 8.41 -4.09 0.45
CA SER A 152 9.49 -4.89 -0.10
C SER A 152 9.94 -6.10 0.72
N ILE A 153 9.35 -6.37 1.88
CA ILE A 153 9.48 -7.64 2.62
C ILE A 153 8.18 -8.42 2.59
N ARG A 154 7.06 -7.72 2.82
CA ARG A 154 5.73 -8.32 2.95
C ARG A 154 5.22 -8.86 1.61
N LEU A 155 5.39 -8.12 0.52
CA LEU A 155 4.97 -8.53 -0.81
C LEU A 155 5.74 -9.78 -1.30
N PRO A 156 7.09 -9.84 -1.24
CA PRO A 156 7.81 -11.08 -1.55
C PRO A 156 7.40 -12.27 -0.69
N ALA A 157 7.14 -12.05 0.61
CA ALA A 157 6.67 -13.11 1.49
C ALA A 157 5.30 -13.65 1.07
N ALA A 158 4.36 -12.76 0.74
CA ALA A 158 3.04 -13.11 0.23
C ALA A 158 3.10 -13.91 -1.08
N TYR A 159 4.05 -13.60 -1.97
CA TYR A 159 4.19 -14.26 -3.28
C TYR A 159 4.99 -15.56 -3.25
N THR A 160 5.75 -15.80 -2.18
CA THR A 160 6.56 -17.02 -2.02
C THR A 160 6.05 -17.96 -0.94
N GLY A 161 4.97 -17.59 -0.23
CA GLY A 161 4.29 -18.46 0.71
C GLY A 161 5.03 -18.61 2.03
N ILE A 162 5.69 -17.55 2.50
CA ILE A 162 6.45 -17.52 3.75
C ILE A 162 6.02 -16.33 4.62
N VAL A 163 6.57 -16.23 5.83
CA VAL A 163 6.28 -15.13 6.74
C VAL A 163 7.22 -13.95 6.42
N GLY A 164 6.66 -12.74 6.31
CA GLY A 164 7.40 -11.51 6.11
C GLY A 164 7.00 -10.44 7.13
N PHE A 165 7.93 -10.01 7.98
CA PHE A 165 7.68 -9.02 9.03
C PHE A 165 8.48 -7.75 8.80
N LYS A 166 7.75 -6.63 8.71
CA LYS A 166 8.29 -5.28 8.80
C LYS A 166 8.02 -4.73 10.21
N PRO A 167 9.06 -4.50 11.02
CA PRO A 167 8.92 -3.86 12.33
C PRO A 167 8.41 -2.41 12.26
N SER A 168 8.14 -1.84 13.43
CA SER A 168 7.98 -0.39 13.58
C SER A 168 9.25 0.34 13.14
N TYR A 169 9.08 1.46 12.44
CA TYR A 169 10.19 2.27 11.96
C TYR A 169 11.08 2.74 13.13
N GLY A 170 12.40 2.61 12.99
CA GLY A 170 13.38 2.97 14.03
C GLY A 170 13.63 1.93 15.13
N MET A 171 12.87 0.82 15.17
CA MET A 171 13.11 -0.26 16.15
C MET A 171 14.34 -1.12 15.81
N VAL A 172 14.66 -1.24 14.52
CA VAL A 172 15.85 -1.95 14.03
C VAL A 172 16.76 -0.94 13.35
N SER A 173 18.06 -0.99 13.69
CA SER A 173 19.06 -0.07 13.13
C SER A 173 19.14 -0.15 11.60
N ARG A 174 19.30 1.02 10.98
CA ARG A 174 19.61 1.20 9.55
C ARG A 174 21.09 1.44 9.31
N TRP A 175 21.94 1.43 10.34
CA TRP A 175 23.39 1.56 10.16
C TRP A 175 23.94 0.43 9.27
N GLY A 176 24.64 0.83 8.20
CA GLY A 176 25.17 -0.07 7.16
C GLY A 176 24.11 -0.64 6.21
N VAL A 177 22.87 -0.16 6.25
CA VAL A 177 21.88 -0.37 5.20
C VAL A 177 22.05 0.72 4.16
N ILE A 178 22.19 0.33 2.90
CA ILE A 178 22.30 1.29 1.80
C ILE A 178 20.93 1.93 1.57
N PRO A 179 20.82 3.27 1.69
CA PRO A 179 19.52 3.94 1.75
C PRO A 179 18.86 4.01 0.36
N TYR A 180 17.55 3.75 0.35
CA TYR A 180 16.63 4.11 -0.72
C TYR A 180 15.86 5.37 -0.30
N ALA A 181 14.94 5.25 0.66
CA ALA A 181 14.19 6.37 1.22
C ALA A 181 14.28 6.31 2.74
N ASN A 182 15.12 7.16 3.33
CA ASN A 182 15.48 7.12 4.75
C ASN A 182 14.26 7.17 5.67
N SER A 183 13.24 7.96 5.32
CA SER A 183 12.07 8.12 6.17
C SER A 183 11.10 6.93 6.16
N LEU A 184 11.38 5.91 5.34
CA LEU A 184 10.51 4.75 5.09
C LEU A 184 11.25 3.41 5.23
N ASP A 185 12.52 3.37 4.86
CA ASP A 185 13.35 2.17 4.88
C ASP A 185 13.34 1.50 6.25
N THR A 186 12.87 0.26 6.29
CA THR A 186 12.85 -0.53 7.51
C THR A 186 13.51 -1.88 7.24
N VAL A 187 14.51 -2.26 8.05
CA VAL A 187 15.03 -3.63 8.03
C VAL A 187 13.98 -4.55 8.63
N GLY A 188 13.69 -5.66 7.96
CA GLY A 188 12.77 -6.65 8.46
C GLY A 188 13.22 -8.07 8.12
N LEU A 189 12.30 -9.01 8.33
CA LEU A 189 12.60 -10.43 8.37
C LEU A 189 11.69 -11.22 7.45
N LEU A 190 12.27 -12.13 6.70
CA LEU A 190 11.55 -13.21 6.02
C LEU A 190 11.93 -14.52 6.70
N ALA A 191 10.97 -15.36 7.06
CA ALA A 191 11.24 -16.62 7.73
C ALA A 191 10.20 -17.69 7.39
N SER A 192 10.55 -18.95 7.62
CA SER A 192 9.65 -20.07 7.33
C SER A 192 8.45 -20.13 8.29
N ASN A 193 8.53 -19.46 9.44
CA ASN A 193 7.44 -19.37 10.41
C ASN A 193 7.60 -18.18 11.37
N VAL A 194 6.51 -17.80 12.04
CA VAL A 194 6.45 -16.66 12.96
C VAL A 194 7.36 -16.85 14.17
N LYS A 195 7.54 -18.09 14.65
CA LYS A 195 8.45 -18.36 15.79
C LYS A 195 9.88 -17.97 15.46
N LEU A 196 10.37 -18.32 14.27
CA LEU A 196 11.71 -17.95 13.82
C LEU A 196 11.81 -16.44 13.56
N THR A 197 10.75 -15.82 13.03
CA THR A 197 10.66 -14.36 12.88
C THR A 197 10.85 -13.67 14.23
N ARG A 198 10.15 -14.11 15.29
CA ARG A 198 10.31 -13.58 16.65
C ARG A 198 11.75 -13.68 17.14
N VAL A 199 12.34 -14.87 17.08
CA VAL A 199 13.71 -15.10 17.56
C VAL A 199 14.73 -14.23 16.84
N ALA A 200 14.58 -14.06 15.52
CA ALA A 200 15.45 -13.20 14.74
C ALA A 200 15.20 -11.71 15.05
N PHE A 201 13.95 -11.30 15.25
CA PHE A 201 13.58 -9.93 15.61
C PHE A 201 14.17 -9.54 16.96
N ASP A 202 14.01 -10.38 17.98
CA ASP A 202 14.52 -10.12 19.34
C ASP A 202 16.05 -9.96 19.36
N LYS A 203 16.76 -10.55 18.39
CA LYS A 203 18.21 -10.37 18.21
C LYS A 203 18.59 -9.04 17.57
N ILE A 204 17.84 -8.56 16.58
CA ILE A 204 18.21 -7.36 15.80
C ILE A 204 17.54 -6.08 16.30
N ASN A 205 16.47 -6.20 17.08
CA ASN A 205 15.77 -5.10 17.72
C ASN A 205 16.63 -4.48 18.84
N GLY A 206 16.74 -3.16 18.88
CA GLY A 206 17.39 -2.42 19.96
C GLY A 206 18.03 -1.12 19.48
N PHE A 207 18.36 -0.24 20.43
CA PHE A 207 18.96 1.05 20.13
C PHE A 207 20.35 0.88 19.53
N ASP A 208 20.66 1.68 18.50
CA ASP A 208 22.00 1.82 17.92
C ASP A 208 22.38 3.31 17.85
N PRO A 209 23.43 3.75 18.57
CA PRO A 209 23.86 5.14 18.56
C PRO A 209 24.43 5.60 17.19
N LYS A 210 24.76 4.68 16.28
CA LYS A 210 25.26 5.01 14.93
C LYS A 210 24.13 5.38 13.97
N ASP A 211 22.89 5.04 14.31
CA ASP A 211 21.70 5.37 13.52
C ASP A 211 20.93 6.50 14.22
N PRO A 212 20.93 7.73 13.67
CA PRO A 212 20.25 8.88 14.29
C PRO A 212 18.73 8.73 14.34
N THR A 213 18.16 7.74 13.64
CA THR A 213 16.73 7.43 13.65
C THR A 213 16.37 6.22 14.50
N SER A 214 17.37 5.57 15.12
CA SER A 214 17.14 4.47 16.04
C SER A 214 16.46 4.99 17.30
N ILE A 215 15.35 4.36 17.70
CA ILE A 215 14.66 4.74 18.92
C ILE A 215 15.56 4.44 20.13
N THR A 216 15.85 5.48 20.90
CA THR A 216 16.71 5.39 22.09
C THR A 216 16.10 4.49 23.17
N GLU A 217 16.94 3.94 24.05
CA GLU A 217 16.46 3.11 25.16
C GLU A 217 15.48 3.86 26.07
N ALA A 218 15.73 5.16 26.33
CA ALA A 218 14.82 6.00 27.09
C ALA A 218 13.46 6.17 26.40
N SER A 219 13.45 6.38 25.08
CA SER A 219 12.20 6.48 24.32
C SER A 219 11.46 5.15 24.27
N ARG A 220 12.16 4.01 24.11
CA ARG A 220 11.57 2.66 24.16
C ARG A 220 10.89 2.40 25.50
N ALA A 221 11.55 2.73 26.61
CA ALA A 221 10.98 2.57 27.95
C ALA A 221 9.70 3.41 28.13
N ARG A 222 9.69 4.66 27.64
CA ARG A 222 8.47 5.50 27.66
C ARG A 222 7.35 4.93 26.79
N MET A 223 7.68 4.44 25.59
CA MET A 223 6.70 3.81 24.69
C MET A 223 6.07 2.56 25.31
N GLU A 224 6.88 1.74 25.99
CA GLU A 224 6.39 0.54 26.66
C GLU A 224 5.47 0.89 27.84
N ALA A 225 5.89 1.84 28.69
CA ALA A 225 5.08 2.31 29.81
C ALA A 225 3.73 2.89 29.35
N GLN A 226 3.73 3.73 28.30
CA GLN A 226 2.50 4.26 27.71
C GLN A 226 1.60 3.13 27.19
N ARG A 227 2.16 2.13 26.51
CA ARG A 227 1.38 1.01 25.98
C ARG A 227 0.75 0.18 27.10
N GLU A 228 1.48 -0.08 28.18
CA GLU A 228 0.95 -0.78 29.35
C GLU A 228 -0.20 0.00 29.99
N GLU A 229 -0.07 1.33 30.08
CA GLU A 229 -1.13 2.21 30.57
C GLU A 229 -2.37 2.17 29.67
N ASP A 230 -2.20 2.36 28.35
CA ASP A 230 -3.31 2.31 27.39
C ASP A 230 -4.05 0.97 27.46
N LEU A 231 -3.30 -0.13 27.53
CA LEU A 231 -3.84 -1.48 27.68
C LEU A 231 -4.65 -1.67 28.96
N LEU A 232 -4.17 -1.11 30.06
CA LEU A 232 -4.86 -1.16 31.35
C LEU A 232 -6.14 -0.33 31.33
N GLN A 233 -6.07 0.90 30.80
CA GLN A 233 -7.24 1.77 30.65
C GLN A 233 -8.31 1.12 29.76
N GLU A 234 -7.88 0.51 28.66
CA GLU A 234 -8.75 -0.21 27.74
C GLU A 234 -9.43 -1.41 28.40
N PHE A 235 -8.67 -2.19 29.15
CA PHE A 235 -9.21 -3.32 29.92
C PHE A 235 -10.23 -2.86 30.95
N GLN A 236 -9.93 -1.81 31.71
CA GLN A 236 -10.86 -1.25 32.71
C GLN A 236 -12.13 -0.70 32.06
N ARG A 237 -12.04 -0.08 30.88
CA ARG A 237 -13.20 0.37 30.10
C ARG A 237 -14.10 -0.81 29.73
N LYS A 238 -13.53 -1.87 29.17
CA LYS A 238 -14.28 -3.09 28.81
C LYS A 238 -14.93 -3.76 30.02
N VAL A 239 -14.26 -3.78 31.17
CA VAL A 239 -14.84 -4.29 32.43
C VAL A 239 -16.05 -3.45 32.85
N ARG A 240 -15.95 -2.11 32.81
CA ARG A 240 -17.07 -1.22 33.15
C ARG A 240 -18.24 -1.35 32.18
N ALA A 241 -17.98 -1.59 30.90
CA ALA A 241 -18.99 -1.80 29.87
C ALA A 241 -19.64 -3.19 29.90
N GLY A 242 -19.14 -4.12 30.74
CA GLY A 242 -19.60 -5.51 30.76
C GLY A 242 -19.14 -6.33 29.55
N GLU A 243 -18.22 -5.79 28.75
CA GLU A 243 -17.67 -6.40 27.52
C GLU A 243 -16.44 -7.28 27.81
N ALA A 244 -15.76 -7.06 28.94
CA ALA A 244 -14.61 -7.87 29.31
C ALA A 244 -15.05 -9.22 29.85
N ASP A 245 -14.81 -10.27 29.08
CA ASP A 245 -14.91 -11.63 29.60
C ASP A 245 -13.71 -11.92 30.54
N THR A 246 -13.99 -12.02 31.84
CA THR A 246 -13.02 -12.31 32.92
C THR A 246 -12.89 -13.80 33.23
N SER A 247 -13.59 -14.67 32.49
CA SER A 247 -13.53 -16.11 32.70
C SER A 247 -12.13 -16.66 32.40
N LYS A 248 -11.80 -17.78 33.06
CA LYS A 248 -10.48 -18.43 32.95
C LYS A 248 -10.19 -19.02 31.55
N ILE A 249 -11.14 -18.97 30.62
CA ILE A 249 -10.98 -19.47 29.25
C ILE A 249 -10.15 -18.46 28.46
N LYS A 250 -8.88 -18.80 28.21
CA LYS A 250 -7.92 -18.00 27.44
C LYS A 250 -7.92 -18.43 25.97
N THR A 251 -8.84 -17.92 25.15
CA THR A 251 -8.57 -17.85 23.71
C THR A 251 -7.78 -16.57 23.43
N VAL A 252 -6.75 -16.62 22.58
CA VAL A 252 -5.79 -15.50 22.43
C VAL A 252 -6.45 -14.25 21.84
N PHE A 253 -7.48 -14.43 21.02
CA PHE A 253 -8.23 -13.34 20.40
C PHE A 253 -9.48 -12.92 21.18
N LYS A 254 -9.72 -13.52 22.35
CA LYS A 254 -10.83 -13.10 23.20
C LYS A 254 -10.71 -11.63 23.56
N ASN A 255 -11.81 -10.90 23.44
CA ASN A 255 -11.89 -9.46 23.73
C ASN A 255 -10.98 -8.60 22.84
N LYS A 256 -10.53 -9.13 21.69
CA LYS A 256 -9.75 -8.38 20.69
C LYS A 256 -10.65 -7.89 19.57
N LYS A 257 -10.53 -6.61 19.21
CA LYS A 257 -11.22 -6.01 18.07
C LYS A 257 -10.29 -6.06 16.85
N ILE A 258 -10.74 -6.65 15.74
CA ILE A 258 -10.00 -6.76 14.48
C ILE A 258 -10.65 -5.82 13.45
N GLY A 259 -9.89 -4.81 13.03
CA GLY A 259 -10.30 -3.84 12.03
C GLY A 259 -10.18 -4.37 10.61
N VAL A 260 -11.22 -4.12 9.82
CA VAL A 260 -11.31 -4.43 8.38
C VAL A 260 -11.42 -3.12 7.62
N PRO A 261 -10.37 -2.66 6.92
CA PRO A 261 -10.40 -1.39 6.21
C PRO A 261 -11.36 -1.44 5.03
N LEU A 262 -12.34 -0.54 5.00
CA LEU A 262 -13.32 -0.46 3.92
C LEU A 262 -12.65 -0.18 2.57
N GLU A 263 -11.65 0.70 2.56
CA GLU A 263 -10.92 1.13 1.38
C GLU A 263 -10.04 0.03 0.76
N TYR A 264 -9.81 -1.08 1.48
CA TYR A 264 -8.96 -2.16 1.01
C TYR A 264 -9.76 -3.24 0.26
N ASN A 265 -11.11 -3.19 0.31
CA ASN A 265 -11.97 -4.05 -0.49
C ASN A 265 -12.20 -3.45 -1.89
N ILE A 266 -11.13 -3.32 -2.66
CA ILE A 266 -11.15 -2.76 -4.01
C ILE A 266 -11.82 -3.72 -5.01
N ALA A 267 -12.32 -3.19 -6.13
CA ALA A 267 -12.98 -3.98 -7.17
C ALA A 267 -12.01 -4.97 -7.83
N GLU A 268 -10.75 -4.59 -7.96
CA GLU A 268 -9.64 -5.29 -8.60
C GLU A 268 -9.10 -6.47 -7.76
N LEU A 269 -9.56 -6.62 -6.51
CA LEU A 269 -9.11 -7.68 -5.62
C LEU A 269 -9.51 -9.05 -6.18
N ASP A 270 -8.51 -9.91 -6.41
CA ASP A 270 -8.71 -11.26 -6.93
C ASP A 270 -9.63 -12.06 -6.01
N GLN A 271 -10.55 -12.84 -6.60
CA GLN A 271 -11.55 -13.57 -5.81
C GLN A 271 -10.92 -14.57 -4.84
N GLY A 272 -9.84 -15.26 -5.23
CA GLY A 272 -9.16 -16.18 -4.33
C GLY A 272 -8.52 -15.48 -3.13
N VAL A 273 -8.02 -14.26 -3.34
CA VAL A 273 -7.46 -13.41 -2.27
C VAL A 273 -8.56 -12.88 -1.35
N ARG A 274 -9.67 -12.40 -1.92
CA ARG A 274 -10.84 -11.92 -1.15
C ARG A 274 -11.39 -13.02 -0.24
N GLU A 275 -11.52 -14.23 -0.76
CA GLU A 275 -12.02 -15.40 -0.01
C GLU A 275 -11.04 -15.85 1.06
N ALA A 276 -9.74 -15.84 0.78
CA ALA A 276 -8.72 -16.11 1.80
C ALA A 276 -8.79 -15.09 2.94
N TRP A 277 -9.02 -13.81 2.63
CA TRP A 277 -9.18 -12.76 3.63
C TRP A 277 -10.45 -12.95 4.46
N GLN A 278 -11.59 -13.23 3.83
CA GLN A 278 -12.84 -13.53 4.53
C GLN A 278 -12.70 -14.74 5.47
N LYS A 279 -12.08 -15.83 5.01
CA LYS A 279 -11.83 -17.02 5.84
C LYS A 279 -10.88 -16.72 7.00
N ALA A 280 -9.86 -15.88 6.79
CA ALA A 280 -8.99 -15.44 7.88
C ALA A 280 -9.79 -14.63 8.94
N LEU A 281 -10.67 -13.72 8.53
CA LEU A 281 -11.51 -12.93 9.44
C LEU A 281 -12.52 -13.82 10.20
N GLN A 282 -13.19 -14.74 9.51
CA GLN A 282 -14.06 -15.74 10.14
C GLN A 282 -13.30 -16.51 11.21
N TYR A 283 -12.05 -16.85 10.94
CA TYR A 283 -11.19 -17.55 11.89
C TYR A 283 -10.97 -16.75 13.18
N PHE A 284 -10.61 -15.46 13.06
CA PHE A 284 -10.48 -14.59 14.22
C PHE A 284 -11.79 -14.54 15.03
N GLN A 285 -12.92 -14.43 14.34
CA GLN A 285 -14.25 -14.38 14.97
C GLN A 285 -14.59 -15.66 15.73
N GLU A 286 -14.37 -16.83 15.14
CA GLU A 286 -14.58 -18.15 15.77
C GLU A 286 -13.72 -18.34 17.04
N HIS A 287 -12.61 -17.59 17.15
CA HIS A 287 -11.69 -17.64 18.30
C HIS A 287 -11.90 -16.48 19.30
N GLY A 288 -13.03 -15.78 19.19
CA GLY A 288 -13.49 -14.79 20.17
C GLY A 288 -13.10 -13.35 19.86
N ALA A 289 -12.60 -13.07 18.66
CA ALA A 289 -12.41 -11.69 18.20
C ALA A 289 -13.74 -11.07 17.77
N THR A 290 -13.85 -9.76 17.93
CA THR A 290 -14.90 -8.96 17.30
C THR A 290 -14.35 -8.39 15.99
N ILE A 291 -15.02 -8.64 14.86
CA ILE A 291 -14.64 -8.06 13.57
C ILE A 291 -15.38 -6.74 13.38
N VAL A 292 -14.64 -5.70 13.03
CA VAL A 292 -15.11 -4.32 13.04
C VAL A 292 -14.72 -3.65 11.72
N PRO A 293 -15.66 -3.09 10.95
CA PRO A 293 -15.30 -2.25 9.81
C PRO A 293 -14.62 -0.97 10.31
N VAL A 294 -13.52 -0.58 9.67
CA VAL A 294 -12.83 0.69 9.94
C VAL A 294 -12.61 1.43 8.64
N SER A 295 -12.62 2.77 8.69
CA SER A 295 -12.29 3.59 7.52
C SER A 295 -10.91 4.21 7.67
N LEU A 296 -10.15 4.19 6.58
CA LEU A 296 -8.85 4.79 6.39
C LEU A 296 -8.88 5.60 5.07
N PRO A 297 -9.65 6.69 4.99
CA PRO A 297 -10.05 7.31 3.73
C PRO A 297 -8.88 7.90 2.94
N ASN A 298 -7.79 8.27 3.61
CA ASN A 298 -6.60 8.84 2.98
C ASN A 298 -5.67 7.78 2.40
N THR A 299 -5.90 6.49 2.67
CA THR A 299 -5.06 5.40 2.14
C THR A 299 -5.12 5.28 0.62
N LYS A 300 -6.21 5.73 -0.02
CA LYS A 300 -6.31 5.84 -1.49
C LYS A 300 -5.27 6.78 -2.11
N HIS A 301 -4.74 7.73 -1.33
CA HIS A 301 -3.69 8.67 -1.76
C HIS A 301 -2.28 8.22 -1.38
N ALA A 302 -2.16 7.13 -0.61
CA ALA A 302 -0.89 6.67 -0.06
C ALA A 302 0.09 6.26 -1.16
N LEU A 303 -0.39 5.60 -2.21
CA LEU A 303 0.47 5.19 -3.32
C LEU A 303 1.10 6.42 -4.00
N SER A 304 0.29 7.40 -4.40
CA SER A 304 0.78 8.65 -5.01
C SER A 304 1.76 9.39 -4.11
N ALA A 305 1.48 9.50 -2.80
CA ALA A 305 2.39 10.13 -1.86
C ALA A 305 3.73 9.39 -1.74
N TYR A 306 3.70 8.06 -1.69
CA TYR A 306 4.90 7.23 -1.67
C TYR A 306 5.76 7.42 -2.93
N TYR A 307 5.13 7.44 -4.10
CA TYR A 307 5.81 7.63 -5.39
C TYR A 307 6.29 9.07 -5.65
N VAL A 308 6.05 9.99 -4.72
CA VAL A 308 6.70 11.31 -4.68
C VAL A 308 7.81 11.33 -3.63
N LEU A 309 7.51 10.89 -2.40
CA LEU A 309 8.45 10.96 -1.28
C LEU A 309 9.66 10.04 -1.46
N ALA A 310 9.43 8.76 -1.81
CA ALA A 310 10.51 7.80 -1.93
C ALA A 310 11.46 8.14 -3.09
N PRO A 311 10.99 8.53 -4.29
CA PRO A 311 11.89 8.97 -5.36
C PRO A 311 12.65 10.26 -5.04
N ALA A 312 12.02 11.24 -4.38
CA ALA A 312 12.68 12.46 -3.93
C ALA A 312 13.86 12.16 -2.98
N GLU A 313 13.63 11.33 -1.96
CA GLU A 313 14.70 10.88 -1.07
C GLU A 313 15.74 10.05 -1.81
N ALA A 314 15.34 9.20 -2.76
CA ALA A 314 16.26 8.40 -3.56
C ALA A 314 17.19 9.26 -4.42
N ALA A 315 16.68 10.29 -5.07
CA ALA A 315 17.47 11.22 -5.87
C ALA A 315 18.60 11.85 -5.03
N SER A 316 18.28 12.27 -3.81
CA SER A 316 19.27 12.78 -2.85
C SER A 316 20.24 11.68 -2.37
N ASN A 317 19.72 10.55 -1.88
CA ASN A 317 20.51 9.45 -1.31
C ASN A 317 21.48 8.80 -2.30
N LEU A 318 21.11 8.75 -3.58
CA LEU A 318 21.92 8.16 -4.66
C LEU A 318 22.87 9.18 -5.32
N SER A 319 22.83 10.46 -4.95
CA SER A 319 23.71 11.48 -5.53
C SER A 319 25.19 11.23 -5.26
N LYS A 320 25.51 10.55 -4.16
CA LYS A 320 26.89 10.19 -3.75
C LYS A 320 27.59 9.14 -4.62
N TYR A 321 26.85 8.43 -5.48
CA TYR A 321 27.41 7.42 -6.37
C TYR A 321 27.89 8.11 -7.66
N ASP A 322 29.17 8.44 -7.66
CA ASP A 322 29.90 9.18 -8.69
C ASP A 322 31.11 8.40 -9.24
N GLY A 323 31.43 7.24 -8.63
CA GLY A 323 32.61 6.42 -8.96
C GLY A 323 33.94 6.99 -8.44
N VAL A 324 33.94 8.14 -7.76
CA VAL A 324 35.18 8.81 -7.33
C VAL A 324 35.76 8.16 -6.08
N ARG A 325 34.94 7.97 -5.04
CA ARG A 325 35.38 7.42 -3.75
C ARG A 325 35.26 5.89 -3.68
N TYR A 326 34.24 5.33 -4.31
CA TYR A 326 33.94 3.90 -4.31
C TYR A 326 32.95 3.55 -5.42
N GLY A 327 32.78 2.26 -5.68
CA GLY A 327 31.92 1.75 -6.75
C GLY A 327 32.67 1.65 -8.08
N SER A 328 31.90 1.45 -9.14
CA SER A 328 32.43 1.35 -10.51
C SER A 328 32.66 2.74 -11.10
N ARG A 329 33.74 2.92 -11.86
CA ARG A 329 34.07 4.17 -12.57
C ARG A 329 34.48 3.83 -14.00
N LEU A 330 34.05 4.63 -14.98
CA LEU A 330 34.54 4.54 -16.35
C LEU A 330 35.85 5.35 -16.49
N ASP A 331 36.80 4.85 -17.28
CA ASP A 331 38.16 5.42 -17.42
C ASP A 331 38.18 6.83 -18.06
N ALA A 332 37.13 7.22 -18.77
CA ALA A 332 37.00 8.54 -19.36
C ALA A 332 36.56 9.56 -18.31
N SER A 333 37.43 10.53 -18.00
CA SER A 333 37.09 11.71 -17.20
C SER A 333 36.09 12.58 -17.96
N ASP A 334 34.85 12.72 -17.46
CA ASP A 334 33.82 13.63 -17.99
C ASP A 334 34.01 15.09 -17.53
N GLY A 335 35.25 15.44 -17.18
CA GLY A 335 35.63 16.67 -16.48
C GLY A 335 36.24 17.78 -17.33
N ALA A 336 36.09 17.76 -18.66
CA ALA A 336 36.43 18.90 -19.52
C ALA A 336 35.47 18.96 -20.73
N GLY A 337 34.46 19.83 -20.66
CA GLY A 337 33.46 20.04 -21.72
C GLY A 337 32.17 19.22 -21.58
N ASP A 338 32.13 18.25 -20.65
CA ASP A 338 30.98 17.38 -20.39
C ASP A 338 30.34 17.63 -19.01
N VAL A 339 29.16 17.04 -18.78
CA VAL A 339 28.50 17.05 -17.47
C VAL A 339 29.19 16.04 -16.55
N LEU A 340 29.88 16.55 -15.53
CA LEU A 340 30.63 15.76 -14.56
C LEU A 340 29.78 14.64 -13.92
N TYR A 341 30.36 13.44 -13.82
CA TYR A 341 29.76 12.19 -13.33
C TYR A 341 28.65 11.56 -14.18
N SER A 342 28.18 12.21 -15.23
CA SER A 342 27.02 11.76 -16.02
C SER A 342 27.27 10.41 -16.70
N ASN A 343 28.47 10.17 -17.23
CA ASN A 343 28.80 8.92 -17.92
C ASN A 343 28.84 7.73 -16.94
N THR A 344 29.44 7.92 -15.77
CA THR A 344 29.51 6.89 -14.73
C THR A 344 28.12 6.55 -14.19
N ARG A 345 27.28 7.57 -13.93
CA ARG A 345 25.92 7.36 -13.41
C ARG A 345 24.99 6.77 -14.48
N GLY A 346 25.07 7.26 -15.72
CA GLY A 346 24.24 6.83 -16.84
C GLY A 346 24.46 5.37 -17.23
N SER A 347 25.73 4.91 -17.17
CA SER A 347 26.09 3.50 -17.40
C SER A 347 25.91 2.62 -16.16
N GLY A 348 26.11 3.18 -14.96
CA GLY A 348 26.10 2.43 -13.72
C GLY A 348 24.70 2.10 -13.16
N PHE A 349 23.71 2.97 -13.36
CA PHE A 349 22.34 2.76 -12.89
C PHE A 349 21.43 2.16 -13.97
N GLY A 350 20.61 1.19 -13.59
CA GLY A 350 19.54 0.66 -14.44
C GLY A 350 18.38 1.65 -14.63
N ASP A 351 17.50 1.32 -15.57
CA ASP A 351 16.49 2.25 -16.08
C ASP A 351 15.45 2.65 -15.03
N GLU A 352 15.02 1.72 -14.17
CA GLU A 352 14.09 2.03 -13.09
C GLU A 352 14.71 2.99 -12.07
N VAL A 353 15.98 2.77 -11.70
CA VAL A 353 16.69 3.67 -10.77
C VAL A 353 16.86 5.07 -11.37
N LYS A 354 17.24 5.16 -12.64
CA LYS A 354 17.31 6.45 -13.36
C LYS A 354 15.95 7.14 -13.41
N ARG A 355 14.86 6.41 -13.66
CA ARG A 355 13.49 6.95 -13.64
C ARG A 355 13.14 7.53 -12.27
N ARG A 356 13.46 6.84 -11.17
CA ARG A 356 13.22 7.34 -9.81
C ARG A 356 14.07 8.57 -9.49
N ILE A 357 15.33 8.60 -9.90
CA ILE A 357 16.18 9.78 -9.72
C ILE A 357 15.60 10.97 -10.47
N LEU A 358 15.20 10.80 -11.73
CA LEU A 358 14.61 11.89 -12.54
C LEU A 358 13.30 12.41 -11.92
N LEU A 359 12.39 11.51 -11.55
CA LEU A 359 11.13 11.89 -10.90
C LEU A 359 11.38 12.59 -9.56
N GLY A 360 12.29 12.06 -8.75
CA GLY A 360 12.65 12.65 -7.46
C GLY A 360 13.23 14.05 -7.60
N SER A 361 14.22 14.21 -8.48
CA SER A 361 14.82 15.52 -8.78
C SER A 361 13.77 16.52 -9.30
N TYR A 362 12.85 16.08 -10.16
CA TYR A 362 11.76 16.93 -10.63
C TYR A 362 10.89 17.41 -9.45
N THR A 363 10.44 16.49 -8.59
CA THR A 363 9.58 16.82 -7.44
C THR A 363 10.27 17.67 -6.37
N LEU A 364 11.60 17.76 -6.40
CA LEU A 364 12.40 18.62 -5.51
C LEU A 364 12.84 19.94 -6.17
N SER A 365 12.54 20.16 -7.46
CA SER A 365 12.86 21.42 -8.13
C SER A 365 12.08 22.59 -7.51
N SER A 366 12.62 23.80 -7.62
CA SER A 366 12.07 25.01 -6.98
C SER A 366 10.62 25.29 -7.35
N GLU A 367 10.21 24.99 -8.58
CA GLU A 367 8.83 25.22 -9.06
C GLU A 367 7.86 24.09 -8.68
N ALA A 368 8.38 22.89 -8.36
CA ALA A 368 7.56 21.70 -8.13
C ALA A 368 7.44 21.30 -6.65
N ILE A 369 8.39 21.69 -5.80
CA ILE A 369 8.50 21.20 -4.41
C ILE A 369 7.23 21.42 -3.59
N ASP A 370 6.61 22.59 -3.70
CA ASP A 370 5.39 22.94 -2.95
C ASP A 370 4.16 22.18 -3.43
N ASN A 371 4.13 21.86 -4.74
CA ASN A 371 3.00 21.20 -5.40
C ASN A 371 3.05 19.67 -5.27
N TYR A 372 4.25 19.08 -5.20
CA TYR A 372 4.43 17.64 -5.13
C TYR A 372 4.94 17.20 -3.76
N PHE A 373 6.19 17.54 -3.41
CA PHE A 373 6.86 16.99 -2.23
C PHE A 373 6.17 17.41 -0.92
N ILE A 374 5.90 18.70 -0.75
CA ILE A 374 5.22 19.22 0.45
C ILE A 374 3.78 18.69 0.54
N LYS A 375 3.05 18.58 -0.58
CA LYS A 375 1.71 17.95 -0.58
C LYS A 375 1.77 16.48 -0.21
N ALA A 376 2.73 15.72 -0.72
CA ALA A 376 2.89 14.31 -0.38
C ALA A 376 3.24 14.11 1.11
N GLN A 377 4.02 15.01 1.72
CA GLN A 377 4.25 15.01 3.17
C GLN A 377 2.96 15.26 3.97
N LYS A 378 2.09 16.16 3.49
CA LYS A 378 0.78 16.41 4.10
C LYS A 378 -0.12 15.18 3.98
N VAL A 379 -0.17 14.52 2.81
CA VAL A 379 -0.90 13.26 2.62
C VAL A 379 -0.38 12.17 3.55
N ARG A 380 0.94 12.01 3.68
CA ARG A 380 1.54 11.06 4.63
C ARG A 380 1.05 11.30 6.05
N ARG A 381 0.95 12.57 6.48
CA ARG A 381 0.41 12.92 7.81
C ARG A 381 -1.06 12.52 7.94
N LEU A 382 -1.88 12.71 6.91
CA LEU A 382 -3.28 12.28 6.91
C LEU A 382 -3.40 10.75 7.01
N VAL A 383 -2.60 10.00 6.24
CA VAL A 383 -2.56 8.52 6.32
C VAL A 383 -2.17 8.06 7.72
N GLN A 384 -1.19 8.71 8.35
CA GLN A 384 -0.81 8.40 9.73
C GLN A 384 -1.95 8.67 10.71
N ARG A 385 -2.65 9.81 10.57
CA ARG A 385 -3.79 10.16 11.42
C ARG A 385 -4.95 9.17 11.28
N ASP A 386 -5.20 8.65 10.07
CA ASP A 386 -6.20 7.59 9.87
C ASP A 386 -5.89 6.35 10.72
N PHE A 387 -4.63 5.91 10.74
CA PHE A 387 -4.20 4.80 11.59
C PHE A 387 -4.24 5.14 13.08
N ASP A 388 -3.71 6.29 13.46
CA ASP A 388 -3.69 6.77 14.86
C ASP A 388 -5.10 6.80 15.45
N ARG A 389 -6.11 7.17 14.64
CA ARG A 389 -7.53 7.19 15.02
C ARG A 389 -8.12 5.82 15.31
N VAL A 390 -7.81 4.83 14.48
CA VAL A 390 -8.51 3.53 14.53
C VAL A 390 -7.90 2.57 15.55
N PHE A 391 -6.65 2.75 15.97
CA PHE A 391 -6.05 1.86 16.97
C PHE A 391 -6.49 2.23 18.40
N ALA A 392 -6.74 1.20 19.21
CA ALA A 392 -7.13 1.36 20.62
C ALA A 392 -5.99 1.82 21.53
N ILE A 393 -4.75 1.53 21.13
CA ILE A 393 -3.56 2.05 21.81
C ILE A 393 -3.05 3.28 21.07
N SER A 394 -2.59 4.26 21.82
CA SER A 394 -2.11 5.54 21.30
C SER A 394 -0.80 5.38 20.54
N ASN A 395 -0.53 6.30 19.62
CA ASN A 395 0.78 6.38 18.99
C ASN A 395 1.75 7.13 19.91
N PRO A 396 2.78 6.48 20.45
CA PRO A 396 3.63 7.10 21.47
C PRO A 396 4.61 8.14 20.91
N LEU A 397 4.67 8.32 19.58
CA LEU A 397 5.46 9.37 18.94
C LEU A 397 4.70 10.70 18.79
N ARG A 398 3.41 10.73 19.15
CA ARG A 398 2.52 11.84 18.84
C ARG A 398 1.62 12.18 20.03
N PRO A 399 1.29 13.47 20.21
CA PRO A 399 0.22 13.82 21.14
C PRO A 399 -1.11 13.26 20.63
N ALA A 400 -2.02 12.96 21.55
CA ALA A 400 -3.40 12.69 21.21
C ALA A 400 -4.03 13.95 20.58
N GLU A 401 -4.71 13.79 19.45
CA GLU A 401 -5.42 14.88 18.78
C GLU A 401 -6.92 14.61 18.77
N GLN A 402 -7.72 15.66 18.97
CA GLN A 402 -9.17 15.57 18.89
C GLN A 402 -9.63 15.43 17.43
N PHE A 403 -10.58 14.53 17.21
CA PHE A 403 -11.05 14.16 15.88
C PHE A 403 -12.29 14.98 15.48
N ASP A 404 -12.31 15.47 14.24
CA ASP A 404 -13.48 16.13 13.64
C ASP A 404 -14.40 15.10 12.99
N LEU A 405 -15.52 14.82 13.67
CA LEU A 405 -16.54 13.86 13.26
C LEU A 405 -17.17 14.17 11.89
N SER A 406 -17.10 15.42 11.41
CA SER A 406 -17.66 15.81 10.11
C SER A 406 -16.95 15.19 8.91
N THR A 407 -15.75 14.62 9.11
CA THR A 407 -14.93 14.01 8.05
C THR A 407 -15.12 12.50 7.90
N MET A 408 -16.05 11.90 8.68
CA MET A 408 -16.34 10.46 8.62
C MET A 408 -17.34 10.10 7.53
N ASP A 409 -17.16 8.91 6.95
CA ASP A 409 -18.18 8.29 6.12
C ASP A 409 -19.41 7.93 6.98
N GLU A 410 -20.61 8.24 6.49
CA GLU A 410 -21.89 8.04 7.20
C GLU A 410 -22.18 6.56 7.53
N SER A 411 -21.50 5.61 6.88
CA SER A 411 -21.65 4.17 7.12
C SER A 411 -20.90 3.65 8.35
N ILE A 412 -20.05 4.47 8.97
CA ILE A 412 -19.26 4.07 10.14
C ILE A 412 -20.10 4.33 11.40
N GLU A 413 -20.51 3.24 12.06
CA GLU A 413 -21.20 3.33 13.35
C GLU A 413 -20.26 3.93 14.41
N LEU A 414 -20.75 4.90 15.18
CA LEU A 414 -20.02 5.45 16.33
C LEU A 414 -20.16 4.49 17.52
N ASP A 415 -19.03 4.10 18.13
CA ASP A 415 -19.00 3.19 19.28
C ASP A 415 -19.46 3.95 20.56
N ASP A 416 -19.11 5.24 20.66
CA ASP A 416 -19.53 6.13 21.73
C ASP A 416 -19.56 7.61 21.27
N LYS A 417 -19.72 8.55 22.21
CA LYS A 417 -19.71 10.00 21.94
C LYS A 417 -18.32 10.55 21.57
N LEU A 418 -17.28 9.72 21.54
CA LEU A 418 -15.87 10.10 21.38
C LEU A 418 -15.26 9.67 20.03
N GLY A 419 -15.88 8.75 19.27
CA GLY A 419 -15.40 8.44 17.90
C GLY A 419 -15.74 7.05 17.35
N PRO A 420 -15.12 6.66 16.21
CA PRO A 420 -15.31 5.35 15.60
C PRO A 420 -14.78 4.20 16.48
N PRO A 421 -15.18 2.95 16.19
CA PRO A 421 -14.73 1.79 16.94
C PRO A 421 -13.20 1.63 16.81
N GLN A 422 -12.54 1.59 17.95
CA GLN A 422 -11.11 1.37 18.02
C GLN A 422 -10.77 -0.12 18.00
N VAL A 423 -9.67 -0.48 17.35
CA VAL A 423 -9.26 -1.86 17.11
C VAL A 423 -7.88 -2.17 17.65
N ASP A 424 -7.64 -3.44 18.00
CA ASP A 424 -6.35 -3.92 18.46
C ASP A 424 -5.37 -4.13 17.29
N PHE A 425 -5.89 -4.63 16.17
CA PHE A 425 -5.13 -4.92 14.96
C PHE A 425 -6.00 -4.64 13.73
N ILE A 426 -5.35 -4.37 12.62
CA ILE A 426 -5.98 -4.33 11.30
C ILE A 426 -5.56 -5.59 10.54
N VAL A 427 -6.52 -6.25 9.89
CA VAL A 427 -6.27 -7.45 9.08
C VAL A 427 -6.74 -7.20 7.65
N CYS A 428 -5.82 -7.36 6.69
CA CYS A 428 -6.09 -7.12 5.27
C CYS A 428 -5.25 -8.03 4.36
N PRO A 429 -5.55 -8.14 3.06
CA PRO A 429 -4.67 -8.80 2.11
C PRO A 429 -3.31 -8.09 2.04
N THR A 430 -2.24 -8.85 1.80
CA THR A 430 -0.91 -8.26 1.56
C THR A 430 -0.74 -7.75 0.13
N ALA A 431 -1.41 -8.40 -0.83
CA ALA A 431 -1.34 -8.07 -2.25
C ALA A 431 -2.74 -8.21 -2.87
N PRO A 432 -3.06 -7.47 -3.95
CA PRO A 432 -4.37 -7.52 -4.59
C PRO A 432 -4.59 -8.80 -5.41
N THR A 433 -3.51 -9.48 -5.80
CA THR A 433 -3.55 -10.66 -6.67
C THR A 433 -2.60 -11.75 -6.15
N PRO A 434 -2.81 -13.03 -6.50
CA PRO A 434 -1.76 -14.04 -6.47
C PRO A 434 -0.60 -13.61 -7.39
N PRO A 435 0.63 -14.14 -7.22
CA PRO A 435 1.77 -13.65 -7.99
C PRO A 435 1.52 -13.78 -9.49
N PRO A 436 1.67 -12.68 -10.27
CA PRO A 436 1.56 -12.74 -11.72
C PRO A 436 2.73 -13.51 -12.34
N THR A 437 2.62 -13.88 -13.61
CA THR A 437 3.79 -14.43 -14.35
C THR A 437 4.81 -13.33 -14.59
N GLN A 438 6.11 -13.68 -14.61
CA GLN A 438 7.18 -12.74 -14.93
C GLN A 438 7.00 -12.12 -16.33
N LYS A 439 6.46 -12.88 -17.28
CA LYS A 439 6.08 -12.38 -18.60
C LYS A 439 5.01 -11.28 -18.51
N ALA A 440 3.95 -11.52 -17.76
CA ALA A 440 2.91 -10.51 -17.55
C ALA A 440 3.47 -9.24 -16.88
N VAL A 441 4.39 -9.39 -15.91
CA VAL A 441 5.08 -8.25 -15.27
C VAL A 441 5.94 -7.48 -16.27
N SER A 442 6.67 -8.15 -17.18
CA SER A 442 7.49 -7.45 -18.18
C SER A 442 6.69 -6.67 -19.22
N GLU A 443 5.40 -6.98 -19.36
CA GLU A 443 4.48 -6.32 -20.30
C GLU A 443 3.70 -5.16 -19.63
N GLN A 444 3.84 -4.98 -18.31
CA GLN A 444 3.15 -3.94 -17.55
C GLN A 444 3.80 -2.56 -17.69
N SER A 445 2.99 -1.51 -17.61
CA SER A 445 3.53 -0.16 -17.45
C SER A 445 4.14 0.00 -16.05
N PRO A 446 5.04 0.99 -15.83
CA PRO A 446 5.55 1.28 -14.50
C PRO A 446 4.42 1.51 -13.48
N VAL A 447 3.35 2.22 -13.86
CA VAL A 447 2.21 2.49 -12.97
C VAL A 447 1.47 1.21 -12.58
N ASP A 448 1.29 0.26 -13.50
CA ASP A 448 0.65 -1.02 -13.19
C ASP A 448 1.45 -1.82 -12.16
N THR A 449 2.79 -1.81 -12.27
CA THR A 449 3.64 -2.51 -11.30
C THR A 449 3.52 -1.93 -9.90
N TYR A 450 3.29 -0.62 -9.79
CA TYR A 450 3.17 0.10 -8.51
C TYR A 450 1.90 -0.27 -7.75
N MET A 451 0.82 -0.62 -8.45
CA MET A 451 -0.45 -1.01 -7.84
C MET A 451 -0.34 -2.26 -6.95
N ASN A 452 0.70 -3.08 -7.12
CA ASN A 452 0.91 -4.25 -6.27
C ASN A 452 1.20 -3.89 -4.81
N ASP A 453 1.69 -2.68 -4.53
CA ASP A 453 2.01 -2.22 -3.18
C ASP A 453 0.85 -1.45 -2.50
N VAL A 454 -0.34 -1.43 -3.10
CA VAL A 454 -1.51 -0.64 -2.62
C VAL A 454 -1.89 -0.92 -1.16
N PHE A 455 -1.74 -2.17 -0.70
CA PHE A 455 -2.04 -2.56 0.69
C PHE A 455 -0.85 -2.52 1.64
N THR A 456 0.36 -2.34 1.13
CA THR A 456 1.59 -2.35 1.93
C THR A 456 2.14 -0.95 2.17
N VAL A 457 2.01 -0.04 1.21
CA VAL A 457 2.50 1.34 1.28
C VAL A 457 1.91 2.13 2.46
N PRO A 458 0.59 2.08 2.75
CA PRO A 458 0.01 2.88 3.83
C PRO A 458 0.69 2.64 5.19
N ALA A 459 0.91 1.37 5.55
CA ALA A 459 1.60 1.02 6.80
C ALA A 459 3.07 1.44 6.80
N SER A 460 3.75 1.49 5.65
CA SER A 460 5.11 2.02 5.53
C SER A 460 5.15 3.52 5.72
N LEU A 461 4.25 4.28 5.07
CA LEU A 461 4.11 5.72 5.28
C LEU A 461 3.87 6.06 6.75
N ALA A 462 3.08 5.21 7.43
CA ALA A 462 2.79 5.36 8.84
C ALA A 462 3.86 4.80 9.80
N GLY A 463 4.87 4.09 9.30
CA GLY A 463 5.95 3.52 10.12
C GLY A 463 5.50 2.35 11.01
N LEU A 464 4.36 1.73 10.71
CA LEU A 464 3.69 0.74 11.57
C LEU A 464 4.26 -0.68 11.44
N PRO A 465 4.26 -1.49 12.51
CA PRO A 465 4.63 -2.89 12.42
C PRO A 465 3.57 -3.67 11.64
N ALA A 466 4.00 -4.46 10.65
CA ALA A 466 3.13 -5.23 9.79
C ALA A 466 3.75 -6.58 9.41
N ILE A 467 2.98 -7.66 9.53
CA ILE A 467 3.42 -9.02 9.22
C ILE A 467 2.49 -9.66 8.19
N SER A 468 3.07 -10.19 7.11
CA SER A 468 2.39 -11.03 6.11
C SER A 468 2.60 -12.50 6.45
N ILE A 469 1.52 -13.28 6.40
CA ILE A 469 1.48 -14.71 6.68
C ILE A 469 0.73 -15.41 5.54
N PRO A 470 1.22 -16.56 5.04
CA PRO A 470 0.51 -17.31 4.02
C PRO A 470 -0.79 -17.89 4.59
N PHE A 471 -1.88 -17.69 3.86
CA PHE A 471 -3.20 -18.23 4.15
C PHE A 471 -3.74 -19.00 2.92
N PRO A 472 -4.31 -20.21 3.08
CA PRO A 472 -4.75 -21.01 1.96
C PRO A 472 -5.90 -20.36 1.18
N ILE A 473 -5.81 -20.40 -0.15
CA ILE A 473 -6.95 -20.11 -1.03
C ILE A 473 -7.86 -21.33 -1.06
N ALA A 474 -9.16 -21.09 -1.01
CA ALA A 474 -10.19 -22.12 -1.06
C ALA A 474 -10.12 -22.93 -2.37
N VAL A 475 -10.41 -24.23 -2.32
CA VAL A 475 -10.20 -25.15 -3.46
C VAL A 475 -10.96 -24.71 -4.70
N GLU A 476 -12.19 -24.26 -4.52
CA GLU A 476 -13.11 -23.73 -5.52
C GLU A 476 -12.60 -22.46 -6.24
N HIS A 477 -11.66 -21.73 -5.63
CA HIS A 477 -11.05 -20.52 -6.20
C HIS A 477 -9.59 -20.72 -6.62
N ARG A 478 -9.06 -21.94 -6.51
CA ARG A 478 -7.69 -22.25 -6.97
C ARG A 478 -7.68 -22.35 -8.49
N ILE A 479 -6.74 -21.63 -9.09
CA ILE A 479 -6.47 -21.70 -10.51
C ILE A 479 -5.25 -22.61 -10.74
N SER A 480 -5.41 -23.60 -11.62
CA SER A 480 -4.31 -24.50 -11.98
C SER A 480 -3.08 -23.70 -12.47
N GLY A 481 -1.90 -24.06 -11.96
CA GLY A 481 -0.65 -23.38 -12.27
C GLY A 481 -0.35 -22.12 -11.44
N ARG A 482 -1.28 -21.63 -10.60
CA ARG A 482 -1.03 -20.54 -9.65
C ARG A 482 -0.84 -21.06 -8.22
N PRO A 483 -0.16 -20.29 -7.34
CA PRO A 483 -0.10 -20.61 -5.92
C PRO A 483 -1.49 -20.75 -5.29
N ASP A 484 -1.61 -21.68 -4.35
CA ASP A 484 -2.85 -21.98 -3.63
C ASP A 484 -2.93 -21.28 -2.27
N PHE A 485 -2.23 -20.17 -2.14
CA PHE A 485 -2.18 -19.31 -0.95
C PHE A 485 -2.21 -17.84 -1.34
N ALA A 486 -2.65 -17.00 -0.41
CA ALA A 486 -2.56 -15.55 -0.44
C ALA A 486 -1.85 -15.06 0.83
N GLY A 487 -1.19 -13.91 0.77
CA GLY A 487 -0.64 -13.28 1.97
C GLY A 487 -1.73 -12.52 2.72
N ILE A 488 -1.90 -12.80 4.02
CA ILE A 488 -2.75 -12.03 4.93
C ILE A 488 -1.84 -11.23 5.86
N GLN A 489 -2.08 -9.93 5.89
CA GLN A 489 -1.32 -8.96 6.66
C GLN A 489 -2.04 -8.63 7.97
N ILE A 490 -1.29 -8.63 9.08
CA ILE A 490 -1.72 -8.09 10.36
C ILE A 490 -0.89 -6.84 10.64
N ILE A 491 -1.56 -5.71 10.89
CA ILE A 491 -0.95 -4.41 11.19
C ILE A 491 -1.31 -4.03 12.63
N GLY A 492 -0.34 -3.59 13.40
CA GLY A 492 -0.54 -3.00 14.73
C GLY A 492 -0.18 -1.53 14.77
N GLN A 493 -0.46 -0.88 15.90
CA GLN A 493 -0.01 0.48 16.16
C GLN A 493 1.53 0.53 16.25
N TYR A 494 2.12 1.71 16.01
CA TYR A 494 3.54 1.96 16.20
C TYR A 494 4.03 1.46 17.57
N SER A 495 5.17 0.78 17.57
CA SER A 495 5.79 0.07 18.70
C SER A 495 5.10 -1.22 19.15
N ASP A 496 3.92 -1.58 18.64
CA ASP A 496 3.17 -2.79 19.05
C ASP A 496 3.67 -4.09 18.38
N ASP A 497 4.94 -4.13 17.99
CA ASP A 497 5.60 -5.25 17.30
C ASP A 497 5.38 -6.58 18.02
N SER A 498 5.42 -6.56 19.36
CA SER A 498 5.29 -7.76 20.17
C SER A 498 3.89 -8.38 20.05
N ARG A 499 2.83 -7.59 20.15
CA ARG A 499 1.47 -8.12 20.03
C ARG A 499 1.16 -8.53 18.59
N VAL A 500 1.67 -7.82 17.58
CA VAL A 500 1.53 -8.19 16.15
C VAL A 500 2.12 -9.58 15.88
N LEU A 501 3.35 -9.82 16.31
CA LEU A 501 4.01 -11.13 16.18
C LEU A 501 3.30 -12.22 17.01
N GLY A 502 2.67 -11.86 18.14
CA GLY A 502 1.83 -12.76 18.93
C GLY A 502 0.55 -13.18 18.18
N ALA A 503 -0.20 -12.20 17.66
CA ALA A 503 -1.41 -12.44 16.86
C ALA A 503 -1.10 -13.28 15.62
N ALA A 504 0.01 -12.97 14.94
CA ALA A 504 0.51 -13.74 13.81
C ALA A 504 0.83 -15.19 14.15
N ARG A 505 1.45 -15.44 15.30
CA ARG A 505 1.81 -16.79 15.74
C ARG A 505 0.58 -17.65 15.96
N GLU A 506 -0.49 -17.05 16.49
CA GLU A 506 -1.75 -17.75 16.61
C GLU A 506 -2.35 -18.02 15.23
N LEU A 507 -2.52 -17.03 14.36
CA LEU A 507 -3.04 -17.25 13.01
C LEU A 507 -2.26 -18.36 12.27
N GLU A 508 -0.94 -18.39 12.40
CA GLU A 508 -0.08 -19.44 11.83
C GLU A 508 -0.40 -20.85 12.37
N LYS A 509 -0.46 -21.03 13.70
CA LYS A 509 -0.80 -22.34 14.31
C LYS A 509 -2.15 -22.84 13.80
N LEU A 510 -3.07 -21.91 13.67
CA LEU A 510 -4.45 -22.14 13.34
C LEU A 510 -4.61 -22.58 11.87
N VAL A 511 -3.86 -21.96 10.95
CA VAL A 511 -3.73 -22.44 9.57
C VAL A 511 -3.08 -23.83 9.51
N GLN A 512 -2.08 -24.12 10.35
CA GLN A 512 -1.45 -25.46 10.42
C GLN A 512 -2.41 -26.56 10.91
N VAL A 513 -3.35 -26.22 11.80
CA VAL A 513 -4.39 -27.15 12.29
C VAL A 513 -5.46 -27.38 11.21
N ALA A 514 -6.00 -26.31 10.60
CA ALA A 514 -6.99 -26.41 9.53
C ALA A 514 -6.47 -27.21 8.31
N THR A 515 -5.16 -27.14 8.07
CA THR A 515 -4.51 -27.89 6.98
C THR A 515 -4.22 -29.36 7.28
N SER A 516 -4.32 -29.77 8.54
CA SER A 516 -4.06 -31.14 9.01
C SER A 516 -5.34 -31.92 9.37
N ALA A 517 -6.47 -31.25 9.59
CA ALA A 517 -7.78 -31.88 9.77
C ALA A 517 -8.35 -32.40 8.44
N ALA A 518 -8.99 -33.58 8.47
CA ALA A 518 -9.79 -34.06 7.35
C ALA A 518 -11.03 -33.16 7.19
N PRO A 519 -11.49 -32.86 5.96
CA PRO A 519 -12.65 -32.01 5.77
C PRO A 519 -13.89 -32.70 6.37
N THR A 520 -14.48 -32.09 7.39
CA THR A 520 -15.84 -32.41 7.81
C THR A 520 -16.79 -31.74 6.82
N GLU A 521 -17.59 -32.56 6.14
CA GLU A 521 -18.68 -32.12 5.28
C GLU A 521 -19.73 -31.40 6.13
N GLU A 522 -19.67 -30.08 6.23
CA GLU A 522 -20.85 -29.24 6.47
C GLU A 522 -20.51 -27.77 6.20
N PRO A 523 -21.12 -27.11 5.19
CA PRO A 523 -20.98 -25.67 5.02
C PRO A 523 -21.94 -24.95 5.98
N LEU A 524 -21.42 -24.44 7.10
CA LEU A 524 -22.12 -23.43 7.90
C LEU A 524 -21.95 -22.07 7.22
N VAL A 525 -22.65 -21.85 6.11
CA VAL A 525 -22.78 -20.54 5.48
C VAL A 525 -24.06 -19.87 6.00
N LYS A 526 -23.90 -18.99 6.98
CA LYS A 526 -24.80 -17.82 7.13
C LYS A 526 -23.96 -16.59 6.81
N VAL A 527 -24.06 -16.14 5.57
CA VAL A 527 -23.51 -14.86 5.11
C VAL A 527 -24.20 -13.75 5.91
N PHE A 528 -23.42 -12.99 6.69
CA PHE A 528 -23.80 -11.64 7.06
C PHE A 528 -23.62 -10.76 5.83
N ASP A 529 -24.71 -10.11 5.42
CA ASP A 529 -24.75 -9.14 4.33
C ASP A 529 -24.03 -7.87 4.78
N TRP A 530 -22.81 -7.64 4.26
CA TRP A 530 -22.00 -6.45 4.52
C TRP A 530 -22.51 -5.24 3.73
N GLY A 531 -23.80 -4.93 3.89
CA GLY A 531 -24.39 -3.69 3.36
C GLY A 531 -24.54 -3.64 1.84
N ILE A 532 -24.78 -4.76 1.16
CA ILE A 532 -25.26 -4.71 -0.23
C ILE A 532 -26.78 -4.54 -0.19
N LYS A 533 -27.29 -3.31 -0.34
CA LYS A 533 -28.72 -3.10 -0.63
C LYS A 533 -29.07 -3.68 -2.02
N LYS A 534 -29.41 -4.97 -2.07
CA LYS A 534 -30.20 -5.58 -3.16
C LYS A 534 -31.66 -5.62 -2.73
N HIS A 535 -32.47 -4.69 -3.22
CA HIS A 535 -33.92 -4.82 -3.14
C HIS A 535 -34.40 -5.83 -4.21
N GLU A 536 -34.67 -7.07 -3.80
CA GLU A 536 -35.56 -7.98 -4.53
C GLU A 536 -36.73 -8.37 -3.62
N VAL A 537 -37.95 -8.00 -4.02
CA VAL A 537 -39.21 -8.39 -3.37
C VAL A 537 -39.97 -9.32 -4.31
N GLN A 538 -40.25 -10.56 -3.85
CA GLN A 538 -41.24 -11.48 -4.43
C GLN A 538 -42.63 -11.24 -3.77
N PRO A 539 -43.75 -11.22 -4.52
CA PRO A 539 -45.05 -10.75 -4.01
C PRO A 539 -45.96 -11.88 -3.48
N LYS A 540 -46.73 -11.61 -2.43
CA LYS A 540 -48.02 -12.27 -2.15
C LYS A 540 -49.13 -11.22 -2.01
N PRO A 541 -50.36 -11.47 -2.53
CA PRO A 541 -51.28 -10.39 -2.88
C PRO A 541 -52.34 -10.14 -1.81
N ARG A 542 -52.65 -8.86 -1.53
CA ARG A 542 -54.03 -8.38 -1.32
C ARG A 542 -54.13 -6.87 -1.55
N LYS A 543 -55.28 -6.49 -2.08
CA LYS A 543 -55.58 -5.33 -2.94
C LYS A 543 -55.56 -3.99 -2.21
N LEU A 544 -55.06 -2.95 -2.90
CA LEU A 544 -55.69 -1.62 -3.04
C LEU A 544 -55.12 -0.93 -4.31
N ALA A 545 -56.01 -0.25 -5.04
CA ALA A 545 -55.91 0.27 -6.41
C ALA A 545 -54.78 1.30 -6.60
N SER A 546 -53.82 1.19 -7.54
CA SER A 546 -53.81 1.22 -9.01
C SER A 546 -53.29 2.55 -9.58
N VAL A 547 -52.00 2.61 -9.94
CA VAL A 547 -51.49 2.90 -11.29
C VAL A 547 -50.14 2.18 -11.41
N ALA A 548 -50.02 1.24 -12.35
CA ALA A 548 -48.81 0.43 -12.56
C ALA A 548 -48.32 0.58 -14.01
N LEU A 549 -47.02 0.80 -14.21
CA LEU A 549 -46.36 0.61 -15.51
C LEU A 549 -45.99 -0.89 -15.69
N PRO A 550 -46.04 -1.46 -16.91
CA PRO A 550 -46.10 -2.91 -17.09
C PRO A 550 -44.73 -3.62 -17.05
N LYS A 551 -44.67 -4.76 -16.33
CA LYS A 551 -43.51 -5.67 -16.21
C LYS A 551 -43.00 -6.29 -17.53
N THR A 552 -43.63 -6.01 -18.67
CA THR A 552 -43.20 -6.46 -20.00
C THR A 552 -42.02 -5.66 -20.55
N TRP A 553 -41.75 -4.46 -20.02
CA TRP A 553 -40.72 -3.55 -20.54
C TRP A 553 -39.30 -3.95 -20.14
N ILE A 554 -39.09 -4.34 -18.87
CA ILE A 554 -37.76 -4.74 -18.34
C ILE A 554 -37.29 -6.08 -18.92
N ALA A 555 -38.22 -7.01 -19.14
CA ALA A 555 -37.91 -8.29 -19.81
C ALA A 555 -37.52 -8.09 -21.28
N LYS A 556 -38.15 -7.12 -21.97
CA LYS A 556 -37.82 -6.75 -23.34
C LYS A 556 -36.45 -6.04 -23.41
N LEU A 557 -36.15 -5.14 -22.47
CA LEU A 557 -34.88 -4.42 -22.41
C LEU A 557 -33.68 -5.34 -22.14
N LYS A 558 -33.83 -6.31 -21.23
CA LYS A 558 -32.78 -7.32 -20.92
C LYS A 558 -32.55 -8.29 -22.07
N MET A 559 -33.61 -8.67 -22.79
CA MET A 559 -33.50 -9.56 -23.95
C MET A 559 -32.92 -8.84 -25.18
N ASP A 560 -33.19 -7.55 -25.33
CA ASP A 560 -32.64 -6.72 -26.42
C ASP A 560 -31.16 -6.34 -26.17
N THR A 561 -30.77 -6.07 -24.92
CA THR A 561 -29.36 -5.82 -24.56
C THR A 561 -28.48 -7.08 -24.63
N TRP A 562 -29.05 -8.26 -24.36
CA TRP A 562 -28.35 -9.54 -24.56
C TRP A 562 -28.16 -9.87 -26.05
N LYS A 563 -29.18 -9.63 -26.89
CA LYS A 563 -29.10 -9.80 -28.36
C LYS A 563 -28.12 -8.80 -29.02
N ALA A 564 -28.05 -7.57 -28.51
CA ALA A 564 -27.07 -6.55 -28.92
C ALA A 564 -25.63 -7.02 -28.62
N ARG A 565 -25.36 -7.50 -27.40
CA ARG A 565 -24.04 -8.04 -27.02
C ARG A 565 -23.60 -9.27 -27.82
N GLN A 566 -24.54 -10.16 -28.19
CA GLN A 566 -24.22 -11.32 -29.04
C GLN A 566 -23.95 -10.95 -30.51
N ARG A 567 -24.51 -9.82 -30.99
CA ARG A 567 -24.26 -9.28 -32.35
C ARG A 567 -22.97 -8.48 -32.40
N GLN A 568 -22.69 -7.68 -31.38
CA GLN A 568 -21.42 -6.97 -31.21
C GLN A 568 -20.25 -7.96 -31.14
N LYS A 569 -20.37 -9.04 -30.37
CA LYS A 569 -19.35 -10.09 -30.30
C LYS A 569 -19.14 -10.83 -31.63
N ARG A 570 -20.20 -11.01 -32.44
CA ARG A 570 -20.09 -11.58 -33.81
C ARG A 570 -19.55 -10.59 -34.84
N ALA A 571 -19.70 -9.27 -34.61
CA ALA A 571 -19.14 -8.21 -35.45
C ALA A 571 -17.66 -7.93 -35.11
N GLU A 572 -17.27 -8.12 -33.85
CA GLU A 572 -15.88 -8.07 -33.40
C GLU A 572 -15.07 -9.28 -33.92
N ASP A 573 -15.67 -10.47 -34.00
CA ASP A 573 -15.05 -11.67 -34.59
C ASP A 573 -14.97 -11.63 -36.14
N ALA A 574 -15.68 -10.70 -36.80
CA ALA A 574 -15.68 -10.52 -38.26
C ALA A 574 -15.40 -9.05 -38.62
N MET A 575 -14.12 -8.66 -38.59
CA MET A 575 -13.65 -7.28 -38.80
C MET A 575 -14.30 -6.55 -40.00
N LEU A 576 -15.36 -5.78 -39.77
CA LEU A 576 -15.85 -4.75 -40.68
C LEU A 576 -16.40 -3.52 -39.90
N PRO A 577 -15.79 -2.33 -40.05
CA PRO A 577 -16.07 -1.13 -39.25
C PRO A 577 -17.51 -0.55 -39.29
N GLU A 578 -18.28 -0.81 -40.35
CA GLU A 578 -19.59 -0.20 -40.56
C GLU A 578 -20.70 -0.73 -39.62
N ALA A 579 -20.54 -1.93 -39.05
CA ALA A 579 -21.51 -2.52 -38.11
C ALA A 579 -21.41 -1.94 -36.68
N VAL A 580 -20.26 -1.36 -36.32
CA VAL A 580 -20.00 -0.74 -35.01
C VAL A 580 -20.66 0.64 -34.93
N GLU A 581 -20.65 1.39 -36.04
CA GLU A 581 -21.22 2.74 -36.14
C GLU A 581 -22.77 2.71 -36.07
N ALA A 582 -23.40 1.68 -36.67
CA ALA A 582 -24.84 1.49 -36.61
C ALA A 582 -25.35 1.10 -35.19
N GLU A 583 -24.53 0.40 -34.40
CA GLU A 583 -24.89 -0.01 -33.03
C GLU A 583 -24.68 1.11 -32.02
N LYS A 584 -23.66 1.97 -32.19
CA LYS A 584 -23.49 3.21 -31.41
C LYS A 584 -24.71 4.13 -31.52
N LYS A 585 -25.15 4.39 -32.75
CA LYS A 585 -26.35 5.21 -33.04
C LYS A 585 -27.63 4.69 -32.35
N ARG A 586 -27.75 3.37 -32.18
CA ARG A 586 -28.91 2.73 -31.54
C ARG A 586 -28.86 2.78 -30.01
N ILE A 587 -27.67 2.91 -29.43
CA ILE A 587 -27.44 3.05 -27.99
C ILE A 587 -27.74 4.49 -27.54
N ASP A 588 -27.35 5.47 -28.35
CA ASP A 588 -27.62 6.89 -28.10
C ASP A 588 -29.12 7.21 -28.13
N GLU A 589 -29.88 6.63 -29.06
CA GLU A 589 -31.35 6.76 -29.11
C GLU A 589 -32.05 6.20 -27.85
N LYS A 590 -31.48 5.17 -27.20
CA LYS A 590 -32.02 4.61 -25.95
C LYS A 590 -31.64 5.41 -24.71
N PHE A 591 -30.53 6.14 -24.77
CA PHE A 591 -30.06 7.00 -23.68
C PHE A 591 -30.92 8.28 -23.59
N GLU A 592 -31.27 8.86 -24.74
CA GLU A 592 -32.22 9.97 -24.89
C GLU A 592 -33.62 9.67 -24.31
N ASP A 593 -34.15 8.46 -24.50
CA ASP A 593 -35.47 8.06 -23.98
C ASP A 593 -35.47 7.88 -22.45
N ALA A 594 -34.32 7.50 -21.88
CA ALA A 594 -34.14 7.34 -20.44
C ALA A 594 -34.04 8.70 -19.72
N LEU A 595 -33.40 9.69 -20.34
CA LEU A 595 -33.29 11.06 -19.83
C LEU A 595 -34.66 11.77 -19.77
N LYS A 596 -35.51 11.59 -20.78
CA LYS A 596 -36.89 12.11 -20.78
C LYS A 596 -37.77 11.54 -19.66
N THR A 597 -37.48 10.32 -19.21
CA THR A 597 -38.23 9.66 -18.12
C THR A 597 -37.77 10.16 -16.74
N TRP A 598 -36.52 10.61 -16.63
CA TRP A 598 -35.90 11.12 -15.41
C TRP A 598 -36.40 12.52 -15.02
N ASP A 599 -36.61 13.40 -16.00
CA ASP A 599 -37.08 14.77 -15.76
C ASP A 599 -38.53 14.85 -15.27
N ALA A 600 -39.34 13.81 -15.48
CA ALA A 600 -40.74 13.79 -15.06
C ALA A 600 -40.99 13.48 -13.57
N ILE A 601 -39.94 13.16 -12.77
CA ILE A 601 -40.11 12.56 -11.42
C ILE A 601 -39.63 13.48 -10.26
N LYS A 602 -39.16 14.71 -10.49
CA LYS A 602 -38.69 15.57 -9.38
C LYS A 602 -39.83 16.19 -8.52
N PRO A 603 -39.79 16.11 -7.17
CA PRO A 603 -40.79 16.72 -6.27
C PRO A 603 -40.54 18.22 -6.03
N GLN A 604 -41.62 19.02 -5.91
CA GLN A 604 -41.56 20.43 -5.50
C GLN A 604 -41.50 20.58 -3.97
N THR A 605 -40.57 21.41 -3.46
CA THR A 605 -40.45 21.77 -2.04
C THR A 605 -41.09 23.13 -1.74
N THR A 606 -41.92 23.21 -0.69
CA THR A 606 -42.50 24.44 -0.12
C THR A 606 -41.88 24.78 1.25
N GLY A 607 -41.28 25.98 1.36
CA GLY A 607 -41.55 27.01 2.39
C GLY A 607 -41.05 26.93 3.86
N THR A 608 -40.24 27.95 4.23
CA THR A 608 -40.12 28.72 5.52
C THR A 608 -39.38 28.08 6.73
N LYS A 609 -38.59 28.77 7.59
CA LYS A 609 -38.36 30.22 7.92
C LYS A 609 -37.04 30.40 8.75
N LYS A 610 -36.48 31.63 8.75
CA LYS A 610 -35.24 32.11 9.43
C LYS A 610 -35.33 32.29 10.96
N SER A 611 -34.18 32.21 11.65
CA SER A 611 -33.84 33.03 12.84
C SER A 611 -32.32 33.31 12.92
N SER A 612 -31.94 34.40 13.58
CA SER A 612 -30.67 35.14 13.48
C SER A 612 -30.00 35.35 14.84
N VAL A 613 -28.65 35.28 14.93
CA VAL A 613 -27.74 36.12 15.77
C VAL A 613 -26.32 35.99 15.18
N GLY A 614 -25.53 37.08 15.13
CA GLY A 614 -24.19 37.13 14.50
C GLY A 614 -23.03 37.50 15.43
N THR A 615 -21.81 37.53 14.85
CA THR A 615 -20.67 38.43 15.17
C THR A 615 -19.55 38.26 14.12
N GLN A 616 -18.82 39.35 13.86
CA GLN A 616 -17.94 39.64 12.71
C GLN A 616 -16.56 38.94 12.73
N ASP A 617 -15.99 38.73 11.53
CA ASP A 617 -14.56 38.93 11.26
C ASP A 617 -14.35 39.42 9.81
N MET A 618 -13.82 40.64 9.66
CA MET A 618 -13.50 41.30 8.40
C MET A 618 -12.08 40.92 7.96
N LYS A 619 -11.98 39.89 7.10
CA LYS A 619 -10.82 39.69 6.21
C LYS A 619 -11.11 38.79 4.98
N THR A 620 -12.37 38.67 4.55
CA THR A 620 -12.77 37.74 3.46
C THR A 620 -13.58 38.36 2.33
N ASP A 621 -13.70 39.70 2.24
CA ASP A 621 -14.66 40.29 1.30
C ASP A 621 -14.14 40.38 -0.15
N LEU A 622 -12.83 40.26 -0.41
CA LEU A 622 -12.28 40.21 -1.77
C LEU A 622 -12.44 38.82 -2.45
N ASP A 623 -12.16 37.73 -1.74
CA ASP A 623 -12.32 36.35 -2.27
C ASP A 623 -13.79 36.04 -2.57
N LYS A 624 -14.70 36.52 -1.71
CA LYS A 624 -16.14 36.30 -1.88
C LYS A 624 -16.73 37.07 -3.06
N SER A 625 -16.16 38.23 -3.43
CA SER A 625 -16.65 38.98 -4.60
C SER A 625 -16.20 38.34 -5.92
N GLN A 626 -15.00 37.75 -5.97
CA GLN A 626 -14.53 37.03 -7.16
C GLN A 626 -15.32 35.74 -7.40
N ASP A 627 -15.61 34.98 -6.34
CA ASP A 627 -16.43 33.76 -6.44
C ASP A 627 -17.87 34.07 -6.90
N LEU A 628 -18.45 35.19 -6.45
CA LEU A 628 -19.78 35.62 -6.90
C LEU A 628 -19.77 36.08 -8.36
N GLU A 629 -18.79 36.89 -8.79
CA GLU A 629 -18.69 37.35 -10.18
C GLU A 629 -18.50 36.18 -11.15
N PHE A 630 -17.66 35.19 -10.80
CA PHE A 630 -17.50 33.98 -11.61
C PHE A 630 -18.81 33.19 -11.69
N HIS A 631 -19.50 33.01 -10.57
CA HIS A 631 -20.74 32.25 -10.54
C HIS A 631 -21.86 32.89 -11.37
N GLU A 632 -21.97 34.22 -11.32
CA GLU A 632 -22.91 34.98 -12.15
C GLU A 632 -22.54 34.92 -13.63
N ALA A 633 -21.26 35.08 -13.98
CA ALA A 633 -20.77 34.99 -15.36
C ALA A 633 -20.96 33.57 -15.95
N PHE A 634 -20.69 32.54 -15.16
CA PHE A 634 -20.89 31.15 -15.54
C PHE A 634 -22.38 30.83 -15.73
N THR A 635 -23.23 31.32 -14.84
CA THR A 635 -24.70 31.17 -14.95
C THR A 635 -25.24 31.89 -16.20
N ALA A 636 -24.71 33.07 -16.51
CA ALA A 636 -25.05 33.80 -17.73
C ALA A 636 -24.59 33.07 -18.99
N TRP A 637 -23.39 32.47 -18.98
CA TRP A 637 -22.90 31.63 -20.07
C TRP A 637 -23.74 30.35 -20.25
N GLN A 638 -24.10 29.65 -19.17
CA GLN A 638 -25.00 28.49 -19.22
C GLN A 638 -26.36 28.86 -19.83
N THR A 639 -26.87 30.05 -19.50
CA THR A 639 -28.11 30.58 -20.08
C THR A 639 -27.94 30.94 -21.56
N SER A 640 -26.78 31.48 -21.95
CA SER A 640 -26.44 31.79 -23.34
C SER A 640 -26.28 30.54 -24.21
N ILE A 641 -25.58 29.50 -23.75
CA ILE A 641 -25.46 28.22 -24.46
C ILE A 641 -26.80 27.54 -24.64
N SER A 642 -27.63 27.59 -23.59
CA SER A 642 -28.99 27.05 -23.65
C SER A 642 -29.84 27.72 -24.75
N SER A 643 -29.49 28.96 -25.14
CA SER A 643 -30.12 29.68 -26.25
C SER A 643 -29.46 29.43 -27.62
N LYS A 644 -28.15 29.13 -27.68
CA LYS A 644 -27.39 28.85 -28.92
C LYS A 644 -27.62 27.45 -29.49
N LYS A 645 -27.90 26.46 -28.63
CA LYS A 645 -28.14 25.05 -28.98
C LYS A 645 -27.02 24.42 -29.84
N PRO A 646 -25.83 24.18 -29.28
CA PRO A 646 -24.78 23.43 -29.96
C PRO A 646 -25.29 22.04 -30.33
N THR A 647 -24.91 21.56 -31.52
CA THR A 647 -25.47 20.34 -32.12
C THR A 647 -24.57 19.12 -31.97
N THR A 648 -23.35 19.31 -31.48
CA THR A 648 -22.38 18.24 -31.20
C THR A 648 -21.70 18.46 -29.83
N PHE A 649 -21.15 17.38 -29.27
CA PHE A 649 -20.43 17.42 -27.99
C PHE A 649 -19.14 18.24 -28.11
N GLU A 650 -18.46 18.12 -29.26
CA GLU A 650 -17.27 18.89 -29.59
C GLU A 650 -17.55 20.40 -29.68
N GLU A 651 -18.68 20.84 -30.26
CA GLU A 651 -19.09 22.26 -30.27
C GLU A 651 -19.41 22.79 -28.87
N ALA A 652 -20.04 21.97 -28.02
CA ALA A 652 -20.34 22.36 -26.64
C ALA A 652 -19.08 22.43 -25.76
N GLN A 653 -18.09 21.58 -26.05
CA GLN A 653 -16.79 21.58 -25.42
C GLN A 653 -15.96 22.80 -25.85
N GLU A 654 -15.96 23.13 -27.15
CA GLU A 654 -15.26 24.29 -27.70
C GLU A 654 -15.84 25.64 -27.20
N ASP A 655 -17.17 25.75 -27.06
CA ASP A 655 -17.84 26.92 -26.48
C ASP A 655 -17.59 27.07 -24.95
N LEU A 656 -17.33 25.96 -24.24
CA LEU A 656 -16.94 25.94 -22.83
C LEU A 656 -15.49 26.37 -22.65
N ASP A 657 -14.59 25.83 -23.47
CA ASP A 657 -13.17 26.19 -23.44
C ASP A 657 -12.98 27.67 -23.81
N THR A 658 -13.74 28.18 -24.79
CA THR A 658 -13.77 29.61 -25.17
C THR A 658 -14.23 30.52 -24.02
N PHE A 659 -15.18 30.08 -23.19
CA PHE A 659 -15.62 30.85 -22.02
C PHE A 659 -14.49 31.02 -20.99
N PHE A 660 -13.80 29.92 -20.65
CA PHE A 660 -12.70 29.94 -19.69
C PHE A 660 -11.52 30.78 -20.19
N GLU A 661 -11.17 30.69 -21.47
CA GLU A 661 -10.14 31.55 -22.06
C GLU A 661 -10.51 33.04 -22.02
N SER A 662 -11.78 33.38 -22.29
CA SER A 662 -12.27 34.77 -22.22
C SER A 662 -12.29 35.32 -20.80
N TRP A 663 -12.56 34.47 -19.80
CA TRP A 663 -12.56 34.82 -18.39
C TRP A 663 -11.14 35.09 -17.89
N ASP A 664 -10.19 34.20 -18.21
CA ASP A 664 -8.78 34.36 -17.87
C ASP A 664 -8.16 35.61 -18.49
N LEU A 665 -8.55 35.98 -19.72
CA LEU A 665 -8.13 37.22 -20.36
C LEU A 665 -8.72 38.46 -19.68
N LYS A 666 -9.95 38.39 -19.18
CA LYS A 666 -10.58 39.47 -18.39
C LYS A 666 -9.88 39.66 -17.05
N GLU A 667 -9.57 38.58 -16.34
CA GLU A 667 -8.83 38.62 -15.07
C GLU A 667 -7.42 39.21 -15.26
N LYS A 668 -6.69 38.79 -16.31
CA LYS A 668 -5.37 39.36 -16.65
C LYS A 668 -5.43 40.85 -16.99
N LYS A 669 -6.52 41.31 -17.63
CA LYS A 669 -6.70 42.73 -17.96
C LYS A 669 -7.06 43.58 -16.74
N LYS A 670 -7.88 43.04 -15.83
CA LYS A 670 -8.23 43.64 -14.53
C LYS A 670 -6.98 43.78 -13.64
N GLN A 671 -6.12 42.76 -13.61
CA GLN A 671 -4.83 42.80 -12.92
C GLN A 671 -3.84 43.82 -13.50
N ASN A 672 -3.82 44.01 -14.83
CA ASN A 672 -2.96 45.01 -15.48
C ASN A 672 -3.50 46.45 -15.29
N GLU A 673 -4.82 46.66 -15.29
CA GLU A 673 -5.45 47.97 -15.03
C GLU A 673 -5.33 48.38 -13.54
N GLU A 674 -5.30 47.41 -12.61
CA GLU A 674 -5.01 47.65 -11.19
C GLU A 674 -3.53 48.00 -10.93
N GLN A 675 -2.59 47.52 -11.75
CA GLN A 675 -1.17 47.93 -11.69
C GLN A 675 -0.91 49.34 -12.25
N GLU A 676 -1.76 49.87 -13.13
CA GLU A 676 -1.63 51.24 -13.68
C GLU A 676 -2.31 52.32 -12.80
N GLN A 677 -3.02 51.94 -11.73
CA GLN A 677 -3.73 52.87 -10.83
C GLN A 677 -3.10 53.06 -9.44
N GLU A 678 -1.89 52.55 -9.17
CA GLU A 678 -1.17 52.89 -7.93
C GLU A 678 -0.51 54.28 -8.01
N PRO A 679 -0.85 55.25 -7.13
CA PRO A 679 -0.15 56.52 -7.09
C PRO A 679 1.25 56.34 -6.46
N ALA A 680 2.27 56.81 -7.17
CA ALA A 680 3.64 56.87 -6.71
C ALA A 680 3.76 57.59 -5.34
N THR A 681 3.95 56.82 -4.27
CA THR A 681 4.47 57.33 -3.00
C THR A 681 5.83 56.72 -2.69
N ARG A 682 6.82 57.51 -3.10
CA ARG A 682 8.21 57.47 -2.68
C ARG A 682 8.27 57.63 -1.15
N ASN A 683 8.91 56.70 -0.45
CA ASN A 683 9.83 57.06 0.63
C ASN A 683 10.76 55.90 0.99
N ASP A 684 12.03 56.12 0.63
CA ASP A 684 13.19 55.52 1.22
C ASP A 684 13.12 55.57 2.76
N LYS A 685 13.46 54.46 3.41
CA LYS A 685 14.45 54.45 4.48
C LYS A 685 14.89 53.03 4.82
N GLU A 686 16.13 52.76 4.48
CA GLU A 686 17.02 51.78 5.10
C GLU A 686 16.78 51.66 6.61
N ILE A 687 16.53 50.44 7.12
CA ILE A 687 17.04 50.03 8.45
C ILE A 687 17.43 48.54 8.41
N SER A 688 18.75 48.35 8.38
CA SER A 688 19.60 47.29 8.94
C SER A 688 19.18 45.80 8.93
N ARG A 689 20.03 45.03 8.24
CA ARG A 689 20.69 43.79 8.69
C ARG A 689 20.56 43.49 10.20
N GLY A 690 20.19 42.25 10.52
CA GLY A 690 20.70 41.59 11.73
C GLY A 690 19.92 40.38 12.25
N TYR A 691 20.54 39.20 12.08
CA TYR A 691 20.57 38.06 13.01
C TYR A 691 19.43 37.01 13.02
N TYR A 692 19.80 35.80 12.55
CA TYR A 692 19.36 34.40 12.85
C TYR A 692 17.86 34.08 12.72
N ASP A 693 17.46 33.16 11.84
CA ASP A 693 17.61 31.69 11.98
C ASP A 693 17.49 31.02 10.59
#